data_AF-A0A5S5DEV4-F1
#
_entry.id   AF-A0A5S5DEV4-F1
#
_cell.length_a   1.000
_cell.length_b   1.000
_cell.length_c   1.000
_cell.angle_alpha   90.00
_cell.angle_beta   90.00
_cell.angle_gamma   90.00
#
_symmetry.space_group_name_H-M   'P 1'
#
loop_
_entity.id
_entity.type
_entity.pdbx_description
1 polymer ?
#
loop_
_entity_poly.entity_id
_entity_poly.type
_entity_poly.pdbx_seq_one_letter_code
_entity_poly.pdbx_strand_id
1 'polypeptide(L)'
;MEHKHRYDAQGKQLCCTPQEEKIYTDADAKKLLEQKHPKTAHSNDHDNEDGHDHSHSDGNDNIFKMFLPAIISLVLLLAGIAMDNWFPQAWFTDWVRIVWYVAAYIPVGLPVLKEAVESIGKGEIFSEFFLMGIATIGAFTIGEYPEGVAVMLFYAVGEVFQTLAVSRAKANIKSLLDQRPDEVTVLRNNEPQTVKAETVEIGEIIQLKPGEKLGLDGELLSATSSFNTAALTGESKPDTKNKGETVLAGMINLNTVSQVKVTTAYTDSKLSKILELVQNATSQKAPTELFIRKFAKIYTPIVVVLAVAICLVPYFFVNDYQFTDWLYRALVFLVISCPCALVISIPLGYFGGIGAASRNGILFKGSNFLDALSNIQNVVMDKTGTMTEGVFKVQEVVFDSAFNETEILQMVNVLESHSTHPVATAIHEYVGKPSNEVELQNTEEIAGHGLKSTIDGKDLLVGNFKLMDKFGIQYDLDPNTIVYTTIAVAYDNKFVGYITIADTIKEDAQDTINQLHKLNVKATMLSGDKSTVVKYVAEQLGIDNAFGDLLPEDKVNRVKEIKAKNETVAFVGDGVNDAPVVALSDVGIAMGGLGSDATIETADVVIQDDRPSKIPMAINIGKQTKKIVWQNISLAFVVKGIVLVLGAGGLATMWEAVFADVGVALLAILNAVRIQRMKF
;
A
#
# COMPACT_ATOMS: atom_id res chain seq x y z
N MET A 1 23.83 -29.02 -20.10
CA MET A 1 23.94 -27.93 -21.10
C MET A 1 24.06 -26.63 -20.34
N GLU A 2 25.23 -26.00 -20.36
CA GLU A 2 25.43 -24.68 -19.74
C GLU A 2 24.66 -23.61 -20.54
N HIS A 3 23.72 -22.94 -19.88
CA HIS A 3 22.92 -21.88 -20.47
C HIS A 3 23.75 -20.58 -20.54
N LYS A 4 24.00 -20.07 -21.76
CA LYS A 4 24.63 -18.75 -21.96
C LYS A 4 23.57 -17.66 -22.06
N HIS A 5 23.58 -16.73 -21.11
CA HIS A 5 22.70 -15.56 -21.08
C HIS A 5 23.02 -14.60 -22.24
N ARG A 6 21.96 -14.05 -22.86
CA ARG A 6 22.03 -12.96 -23.86
C ARG A 6 21.53 -11.66 -23.25
N TYR A 7 22.22 -10.57 -23.55
CA TYR A 7 21.94 -9.22 -23.08
C TYR A 7 21.68 -8.28 -24.28
N ASP A 8 20.91 -7.21 -24.08
CA ASP A 8 20.75 -6.14 -25.07
C ASP A 8 21.93 -5.15 -25.06
N ALA A 9 21.86 -4.14 -25.94
CA ALA A 9 22.89 -3.11 -26.10
C ALA A 9 23.03 -2.18 -24.89
N GLN A 10 22.08 -2.20 -23.95
CA GLN A 10 22.12 -1.47 -22.68
C GLN A 10 22.51 -2.38 -21.50
N GLY A 11 22.79 -3.67 -21.73
CA GLY A 11 23.22 -4.63 -20.71
C GLY A 11 22.09 -5.31 -19.94
N LYS A 12 20.83 -5.23 -20.39
CA LYS A 12 19.68 -5.93 -19.76
C LYS A 12 19.61 -7.37 -20.25
N GLN A 13 19.45 -8.33 -19.33
CA GLN A 13 19.39 -9.75 -19.64
C GLN A 13 18.04 -10.12 -20.30
N LEU A 14 18.08 -10.61 -21.54
CA LEU A 14 16.89 -10.81 -22.40
C LEU A 14 16.22 -12.19 -22.25
N CYS A 15 16.85 -13.14 -21.55
CA CYS A 15 16.37 -14.52 -21.48
C CYS A 15 16.01 -14.89 -20.03
N CYS A 16 14.71 -14.75 -19.72
CA CYS A 16 13.86 -15.56 -18.81
C CYS A 16 12.47 -14.93 -18.56
N THR A 17 12.06 -13.85 -19.23
CA THR A 17 10.78 -13.16 -18.94
C THR A 17 9.84 -12.83 -20.14
N PRO A 18 9.72 -13.60 -21.25
CA PRO A 18 8.96 -13.09 -22.40
C PRO A 18 7.45 -13.43 -22.41
N GLN A 19 6.89 -14.06 -21.38
CA GLN A 19 5.43 -14.29 -21.29
C GLN A 19 4.69 -13.27 -20.41
N GLU A 20 5.37 -12.64 -19.46
CA GLU A 20 4.76 -11.66 -18.56
C GLU A 20 4.83 -10.25 -19.17
N GLU A 21 5.96 -9.81 -19.73
CA GLU A 21 6.11 -8.48 -20.34
C GLU A 21 5.18 -8.23 -21.54
N LYS A 22 4.79 -9.28 -22.29
CA LYS A 22 3.88 -9.17 -23.45
C LYS A 22 2.41 -8.96 -23.07
N ILE A 23 2.01 -9.24 -21.82
CA ILE A 23 0.63 -9.07 -21.35
C ILE A 23 0.43 -7.68 -20.72
N TYR A 24 1.50 -7.02 -20.26
CA TYR A 24 1.43 -5.70 -19.63
C TYR A 24 1.30 -4.53 -20.61
N THR A 25 1.56 -4.72 -21.91
CA THR A 25 1.56 -3.61 -22.88
C THR A 25 0.18 -3.21 -23.40
N ASP A 26 -0.85 -4.04 -23.22
CA ASP A 26 -2.20 -3.82 -23.78
C ASP A 26 -3.27 -3.36 -22.78
N ALA A 27 -2.88 -2.98 -21.55
CA ALA A 27 -3.81 -2.43 -20.56
C ALA A 27 -3.97 -0.90 -20.69
N ASP A 28 -4.35 -0.39 -21.88
CA ASP A 28 -4.88 0.96 -22.18
C ASP A 28 -4.26 2.20 -21.47
N ALA A 29 -3.06 2.08 -20.90
CA ALA A 29 -2.37 3.16 -20.17
C ALA A 29 -1.94 4.30 -21.11
N LYS A 30 -1.79 4.01 -22.40
CA LYS A 30 -1.46 5.02 -23.42
C LYS A 30 -2.61 5.97 -23.74
N LYS A 31 -3.87 5.56 -23.58
CA LYS A 31 -5.03 6.44 -23.80
C LYS A 31 -5.27 7.43 -22.67
N LEU A 32 -4.68 7.21 -21.50
CA LEU A 32 -4.75 8.14 -20.37
C LEU A 32 -3.70 9.27 -20.45
N LEU A 33 -2.72 9.15 -21.34
CA LEU A 33 -1.60 10.11 -21.48
C LEU A 33 -1.68 10.99 -22.75
N GLU A 34 -2.56 10.71 -23.71
CA GLU A 34 -2.69 11.52 -24.94
C GLU A 34 -3.92 12.45 -24.90
N GLN A 35 -3.81 13.59 -24.22
CA GLN A 35 -4.63 14.76 -24.58
C GLN A 35 -4.07 15.39 -25.86
N LYS A 36 -4.67 15.05 -27.01
CA LYS A 36 -4.37 15.71 -28.29
C LYS A 36 -4.78 17.18 -28.25
N HIS A 37 -3.80 18.08 -28.20
CA HIS A 37 -3.97 19.44 -28.70
C HIS A 37 -4.15 19.41 -30.24
N PRO A 38 -5.23 19.97 -30.81
CA PRO A 38 -5.29 20.21 -32.24
C PRO A 38 -4.36 21.37 -32.57
N LYS A 39 -3.29 21.10 -33.33
CA LYS A 39 -2.56 22.14 -34.04
C LYS A 39 -3.40 22.61 -35.22
N THR A 40 -3.93 23.81 -35.16
CA THR A 40 -4.29 24.61 -36.34
C THR A 40 -3.64 25.97 -36.22
N ALA A 41 -2.63 26.18 -37.05
CA ALA A 41 -2.11 27.51 -37.33
C ALA A 41 -3.16 28.26 -38.15
N HIS A 42 -3.61 29.43 -37.68
CA HIS A 42 -3.93 30.59 -38.51
C HIS A 42 -3.96 31.85 -37.63
N SER A 43 -3.32 32.88 -38.17
CA SER A 43 -3.15 34.25 -37.69
C SER A 43 -4.42 35.09 -37.83
N ASN A 44 -4.76 35.88 -36.81
CA ASN A 44 -5.00 37.34 -36.85
C ASN A 44 -5.90 37.82 -35.70
N ASP A 45 -5.51 38.97 -35.14
CA ASP A 45 -6.23 39.98 -34.34
C ASP A 45 -7.71 39.76 -33.99
N HIS A 46 -8.05 39.85 -32.70
CA HIS A 46 -8.59 41.09 -32.11
C HIS A 46 -8.95 40.90 -30.63
N ASP A 47 -8.76 41.98 -29.88
CA ASP A 47 -9.16 42.20 -28.49
C ASP A 47 -10.64 41.89 -28.23
N ASN A 48 -10.93 41.29 -27.07
CA ASN A 48 -11.80 41.90 -26.06
C ASN A 48 -11.79 41.09 -24.75
N GLU A 49 -11.71 41.85 -23.67
CA GLU A 49 -11.95 41.44 -22.28
C GLU A 49 -13.33 40.77 -22.15
N ASP A 50 -13.38 39.68 -21.37
CA ASP A 50 -14.39 39.48 -20.33
C ASP A 50 -14.06 38.20 -19.56
N GLY A 51 -13.61 38.38 -18.32
CA GLY A 51 -13.37 37.29 -17.39
C GLY A 51 -14.68 36.77 -16.83
N HIS A 52 -14.85 35.44 -16.83
CA HIS A 52 -15.84 34.78 -15.99
C HIS A 52 -15.36 33.40 -15.53
N ASP A 53 -15.16 33.33 -14.21
CA ASP A 53 -15.29 32.21 -13.28
C ASP A 53 -15.55 30.82 -13.88
N HIS A 54 -14.54 29.95 -13.80
CA HIS A 54 -14.77 28.50 -13.82
C HIS A 54 -15.20 28.04 -12.41
N SER A 55 -16.51 28.14 -12.19
CA SER A 55 -17.20 27.44 -11.11
C SER A 55 -17.23 25.93 -11.37
N HIS A 56 -16.93 25.15 -10.33
CA HIS A 56 -17.04 23.70 -10.27
C HIS A 56 -18.46 23.23 -10.64
N SER A 57 -18.67 22.67 -11.84
CA SER A 57 -19.93 21.97 -12.18
C SER A 57 -19.82 20.72 -13.07
N ASP A 58 -18.64 20.16 -13.31
CA ASP A 58 -18.47 19.01 -14.24
C ASP A 58 -18.62 17.61 -13.62
N GLY A 59 -19.18 17.50 -12.41
CA GLY A 59 -19.39 16.19 -11.77
C GLY A 59 -20.68 15.47 -12.22
N ASN A 60 -21.74 16.23 -12.51
CA ASN A 60 -23.08 15.66 -12.65
C ASN A 60 -23.40 15.24 -14.11
N ASP A 61 -22.90 16.01 -15.08
CA ASP A 61 -23.07 15.74 -16.50
C ASP A 61 -22.40 14.42 -16.93
N ASN A 62 -21.29 14.07 -16.29
CA ASN A 62 -20.59 12.82 -16.59
C ASN A 62 -21.35 11.59 -16.06
N ILE A 63 -21.96 11.69 -14.88
CA ILE A 63 -22.74 10.59 -14.28
C ILE A 63 -24.01 10.34 -15.10
N PHE A 64 -24.72 11.39 -15.49
CA PHE A 64 -25.94 11.26 -16.29
C PHE A 64 -25.66 10.62 -17.66
N LYS A 65 -24.55 10.99 -18.30
CA LYS A 65 -24.09 10.37 -19.55
C LYS A 65 -23.83 8.87 -19.42
N MET A 66 -23.32 8.40 -18.28
CA MET A 66 -23.10 6.96 -18.05
C MET A 66 -24.42 6.17 -17.97
N PHE A 67 -25.48 6.75 -17.39
CA PHE A 67 -26.79 6.09 -17.29
C PHE A 67 -27.66 6.25 -18.55
N LEU A 68 -27.30 7.15 -19.47
CA LEU A 68 -28.11 7.47 -20.64
C LEU A 68 -28.52 6.24 -21.49
N PRO A 69 -27.61 5.28 -21.81
CA PRO A 69 -28.00 4.09 -22.57
C PRO A 69 -29.02 3.21 -21.83
N ALA A 70 -28.86 3.07 -20.50
CA ALA A 70 -29.78 2.32 -19.66
C ALA A 70 -31.15 3.03 -19.54
N ILE A 71 -31.17 4.36 -19.44
CA ILE A 71 -32.43 5.14 -19.39
C ILE A 71 -33.21 4.99 -20.70
N ILE A 72 -32.52 5.11 -21.86
CA ILE A 72 -33.15 4.94 -23.18
C ILE A 72 -33.74 3.54 -23.30
N SER A 73 -32.96 2.51 -22.95
CA SER A 73 -33.41 1.12 -22.98
C SER A 73 -34.59 0.86 -22.03
N LEU A 74 -34.55 1.41 -20.81
CA LEU A 74 -35.64 1.30 -19.82
C LEU A 74 -36.94 1.93 -20.33
N VAL A 75 -36.87 3.13 -20.92
CA VAL A 75 -38.07 3.80 -21.45
C VAL A 75 -38.69 2.99 -22.59
N LEU A 76 -37.87 2.48 -23.51
CA LEU A 76 -38.34 1.65 -24.62
C LEU A 76 -38.89 0.30 -24.13
N LEU A 77 -38.26 -0.32 -23.15
CA LEU A 77 -38.72 -1.57 -22.52
C LEU A 77 -40.09 -1.37 -21.86
N LEU A 78 -40.24 -0.35 -21.01
CA LEU A 78 -41.50 -0.06 -20.32
C LEU A 78 -42.62 0.29 -21.29
N ALA A 79 -42.31 1.06 -22.35
CA ALA A 79 -43.28 1.34 -23.41
C ALA A 79 -43.70 0.06 -24.14
N GLY A 80 -42.76 -0.84 -24.45
CA GLY A 80 -43.03 -2.14 -25.07
C GLY A 80 -43.94 -3.02 -24.20
N ILE A 81 -43.61 -3.15 -22.90
CA ILE A 81 -44.41 -3.92 -21.94
C ILE A 81 -45.82 -3.34 -21.77
N ALA A 82 -45.94 -2.01 -21.74
CA ALA A 82 -47.22 -1.32 -21.65
C ALA A 82 -48.09 -1.57 -22.90
N MET A 83 -47.48 -1.58 -24.09
CA MET A 83 -48.17 -1.93 -25.34
C MET A 83 -48.53 -3.41 -25.42
N ASP A 84 -47.74 -4.31 -24.82
CA ASP A 84 -48.05 -5.74 -24.76
C ASP A 84 -49.21 -6.04 -23.78
N ASN A 85 -49.31 -5.35 -22.64
CA ASN A 85 -50.20 -5.75 -21.54
C ASN A 85 -51.35 -4.77 -21.21
N TRP A 86 -51.10 -3.46 -21.23
CA TRP A 86 -52.06 -2.45 -20.74
C TRP A 86 -52.81 -1.75 -21.86
N PHE A 87 -52.15 -1.49 -22.99
CA PHE A 87 -52.72 -0.82 -24.14
C PHE A 87 -52.43 -1.62 -25.41
N PRO A 88 -53.03 -2.82 -25.57
CA PRO A 88 -52.80 -3.66 -26.74
C PRO A 88 -53.19 -2.92 -28.01
N GLN A 89 -52.18 -2.57 -28.80
CA GLN A 89 -52.35 -1.91 -30.08
C GLN A 89 -52.37 -2.95 -31.20
N ALA A 90 -53.35 -2.89 -32.10
CA ALA A 90 -53.47 -3.84 -33.21
C ALA A 90 -52.25 -3.87 -34.16
N TRP A 91 -51.47 -2.77 -34.19
CA TRP A 91 -50.25 -2.64 -35.00
C TRP A 91 -48.98 -3.12 -34.28
N PHE A 92 -49.03 -3.38 -32.97
CA PHE A 92 -47.89 -3.86 -32.18
C PHE A 92 -47.84 -5.39 -32.18
N THR A 93 -47.75 -5.98 -33.36
CA THR A 93 -47.76 -7.43 -33.58
C THR A 93 -46.57 -7.86 -34.42
N ASP A 94 -46.14 -9.12 -34.25
CA ASP A 94 -45.08 -9.81 -34.99
C ASP A 94 -43.79 -8.98 -35.17
N TRP A 95 -43.59 -8.37 -36.35
CA TRP A 95 -42.33 -7.71 -36.70
C TRP A 95 -42.14 -6.37 -35.99
N VAL A 96 -43.22 -5.61 -35.76
CA VAL A 96 -43.14 -4.31 -35.10
C VAL A 96 -42.70 -4.51 -33.64
N ARG A 97 -43.22 -5.56 -33.01
CA ARG A 97 -42.84 -5.97 -31.64
C ARG A 97 -41.36 -6.33 -31.57
N ILE A 98 -40.86 -7.15 -32.49
CA ILE A 98 -39.44 -7.55 -32.54
C ILE A 98 -38.55 -6.31 -32.73
N VAL A 99 -38.83 -5.47 -33.72
CA VAL A 99 -38.02 -4.28 -34.02
C VAL A 99 -37.97 -3.33 -32.81
N TRP A 100 -39.09 -3.17 -32.10
CA TRP A 100 -39.14 -2.35 -30.90
C TRP A 100 -38.22 -2.85 -29.79
N TYR A 101 -38.29 -4.15 -29.46
CA TYR A 101 -37.43 -4.73 -28.42
C TYR A 101 -35.96 -4.82 -28.87
N VAL A 102 -35.67 -5.00 -30.16
CA VAL A 102 -34.30 -4.87 -30.69
C VAL A 102 -33.79 -3.44 -30.51
N ALA A 103 -34.61 -2.43 -30.78
CA ALA A 103 -34.24 -1.02 -30.54
C ALA A 103 -34.00 -0.74 -29.04
N ALA A 104 -34.79 -1.36 -28.16
CA ALA A 104 -34.57 -1.30 -26.71
C ALA A 104 -33.29 -2.03 -26.28
N TYR A 105 -32.92 -3.11 -26.97
CA TYR A 105 -31.75 -3.94 -26.67
C TYR A 105 -30.43 -3.26 -27.07
N ILE A 106 -30.38 -2.62 -28.25
CA ILE A 106 -29.13 -2.11 -28.84
C ILE A 106 -28.28 -1.24 -27.88
N PRO A 107 -28.84 -0.23 -27.17
CA PRO A 107 -28.05 0.64 -26.30
C PRO A 107 -27.29 -0.08 -25.18
N VAL A 108 -27.84 -1.18 -24.67
CA VAL A 108 -27.30 -1.92 -23.52
C VAL A 108 -26.63 -3.23 -23.91
N GLY A 109 -27.12 -3.90 -24.95
CA GLY A 109 -26.63 -5.21 -25.38
C GLY A 109 -25.50 -5.15 -26.41
N LEU A 110 -25.43 -4.11 -27.25
CA LEU A 110 -24.36 -4.01 -28.26
C LEU A 110 -22.95 -3.87 -27.65
N PRO A 111 -22.73 -3.06 -26.59
CA PRO A 111 -21.43 -3.00 -25.92
C PRO A 111 -20.98 -4.37 -25.39
N VAL A 112 -21.90 -5.11 -24.76
CA VAL A 112 -21.65 -6.44 -24.20
C VAL A 112 -21.34 -7.47 -25.27
N LEU A 113 -22.12 -7.49 -26.36
CA LEU A 113 -21.87 -8.40 -27.49
C LEU A 113 -20.53 -8.12 -28.17
N LYS A 114 -20.13 -6.85 -28.24
CA LYS A 114 -18.81 -6.47 -28.76
C LYS A 114 -17.69 -7.01 -27.89
N GLU A 115 -17.80 -6.88 -26.57
CA GLU A 115 -16.82 -7.44 -25.62
C GLU A 115 -16.76 -8.98 -25.68
N ALA A 116 -17.89 -9.64 -25.91
CA ALA A 116 -17.93 -11.09 -26.13
C ALA A 116 -17.09 -11.50 -27.37
N VAL A 117 -17.26 -10.79 -28.49
CA VAL A 117 -16.51 -11.05 -29.73
C VAL A 117 -15.01 -10.77 -29.55
N GLU A 118 -14.66 -9.67 -28.88
CA GLU A 118 -13.26 -9.34 -28.58
C GLU A 118 -12.61 -10.39 -27.65
N SER A 119 -13.34 -10.89 -26.65
CA SER A 119 -12.88 -11.93 -25.72
C SER A 119 -12.59 -13.26 -26.45
N ILE A 120 -13.48 -13.64 -27.37
CA ILE A 120 -13.28 -14.81 -28.24
C ILE A 120 -12.02 -14.63 -29.10
N GLY A 121 -11.82 -13.45 -29.66
CA GLY A 121 -10.62 -13.13 -30.45
C GLY A 121 -9.30 -13.23 -29.66
N LYS A 122 -9.35 -13.00 -28.34
CA LYS A 122 -8.22 -13.13 -27.40
C LYS A 122 -8.02 -14.56 -26.88
N GLY A 123 -8.84 -15.52 -27.30
CA GLY A 123 -8.78 -16.92 -26.86
C GLY A 123 -9.55 -17.23 -25.57
N GLU A 124 -10.28 -16.26 -25.01
CA GLU A 124 -11.14 -16.43 -23.82
C GLU A 124 -12.62 -16.61 -24.26
N ILE A 125 -12.92 -17.79 -24.80
CA ILE A 125 -14.24 -18.12 -25.38
C ILE A 125 -15.35 -18.13 -24.32
N PHE A 126 -15.05 -18.62 -23.12
CA PHE A 126 -16.01 -18.81 -22.03
C PHE A 126 -16.03 -17.63 -21.06
N SER A 127 -16.29 -16.43 -21.58
CA SER A 127 -16.43 -15.21 -20.77
C SER A 127 -17.87 -15.01 -20.27
N GLU A 128 -18.06 -14.13 -19.29
CA GLU A 128 -19.39 -13.71 -18.85
C GLU A 128 -20.19 -13.01 -19.95
N PHE A 129 -19.52 -12.22 -20.79
CA PHE A 129 -20.12 -11.57 -21.95
C PHE A 129 -20.66 -12.59 -22.95
N PHE A 130 -19.94 -13.71 -23.12
CA PHE A 130 -20.39 -14.80 -23.97
C PHE A 130 -21.63 -15.51 -23.41
N LEU A 131 -21.65 -15.80 -22.11
CA LEU A 131 -22.81 -16.37 -21.42
C LEU A 131 -24.05 -15.47 -21.57
N MET A 132 -23.91 -14.18 -21.27
CA MET A 132 -24.99 -13.21 -21.38
C MET A 132 -25.46 -13.07 -22.83
N GLY A 133 -24.54 -13.02 -23.80
CA GLY A 133 -24.86 -12.93 -25.22
C GLY A 133 -25.65 -14.15 -25.72
N ILE A 134 -25.23 -15.37 -25.38
CA ILE A 134 -26.00 -16.59 -25.73
C ILE A 134 -27.37 -16.56 -25.06
N ALA A 135 -27.44 -16.19 -23.79
CA ALA A 135 -28.69 -16.19 -23.04
C ALA A 135 -29.71 -15.22 -23.65
N THR A 136 -29.31 -13.99 -23.95
CA THR A 136 -30.22 -12.97 -24.47
C THR A 136 -30.56 -13.19 -25.94
N ILE A 137 -29.61 -13.62 -26.77
CA ILE A 137 -29.93 -14.02 -28.16
C ILE A 137 -30.88 -15.21 -28.14
N GLY A 138 -30.64 -16.20 -27.27
CA GLY A 138 -31.52 -17.34 -27.05
C GLY A 138 -32.93 -16.91 -26.64
N ALA A 139 -33.06 -15.97 -25.70
CA ALA A 139 -34.34 -15.40 -25.28
C ALA A 139 -35.11 -14.78 -26.45
N PHE A 140 -34.42 -14.06 -27.33
CA PHE A 140 -35.02 -13.51 -28.56
C PHE A 140 -35.47 -14.62 -29.53
N THR A 141 -34.77 -15.76 -29.60
CA THR A 141 -35.20 -16.87 -30.48
C THR A 141 -36.48 -17.56 -30.03
N ILE A 142 -36.79 -17.53 -28.72
CA ILE A 142 -37.99 -18.15 -28.14
C ILE A 142 -39.16 -17.17 -27.95
N GLY A 143 -39.00 -15.91 -28.35
CA GLY A 143 -40.04 -14.88 -28.25
C GLY A 143 -40.08 -14.12 -26.92
N GLU A 144 -39.14 -14.40 -26.02
CA GLU A 144 -38.99 -13.74 -24.71
C GLU A 144 -38.16 -12.45 -24.82
N TYR A 145 -38.58 -11.56 -25.72
CA TYR A 145 -37.91 -10.29 -25.99
C TYR A 145 -37.80 -9.36 -24.76
N PRO A 146 -38.86 -9.16 -23.95
CA PRO A 146 -38.79 -8.28 -22.79
C PRO A 146 -37.74 -8.75 -21.78
N GLU A 147 -37.63 -10.07 -21.59
CA GLU A 147 -36.65 -10.64 -20.66
C GLU A 147 -35.21 -10.46 -21.15
N GLY A 148 -34.95 -10.70 -22.44
CA GLY A 148 -33.62 -10.49 -23.02
C GLY A 148 -33.14 -9.04 -22.92
N VAL A 149 -34.05 -8.06 -23.07
CA VAL A 149 -33.75 -6.63 -22.87
C VAL A 149 -33.54 -6.32 -21.38
N ALA A 150 -34.40 -6.84 -20.49
CA ALA A 150 -34.30 -6.62 -19.05
C ALA A 150 -32.96 -7.15 -18.49
N VAL A 151 -32.50 -8.31 -18.94
CA VAL A 151 -31.20 -8.89 -18.55
C VAL A 151 -30.06 -7.92 -18.86
N MET A 152 -29.97 -7.41 -20.10
CA MET A 152 -28.91 -6.46 -20.47
C MET A 152 -29.06 -5.12 -19.77
N LEU A 153 -30.28 -4.66 -19.54
CA LEU A 153 -30.55 -3.41 -18.83
C LEU A 153 -30.05 -3.47 -17.38
N PHE A 154 -30.43 -4.51 -16.63
CA PHE A 154 -30.00 -4.66 -15.23
C PHE A 154 -28.49 -4.83 -15.12
N TYR A 155 -27.88 -5.59 -16.05
CA TYR A 155 -26.42 -5.69 -16.14
C TYR A 155 -25.78 -4.32 -16.36
N ALA A 156 -26.24 -3.56 -17.36
CA ALA A 156 -25.68 -2.24 -17.67
C ALA A 156 -25.81 -1.26 -16.49
N VAL A 157 -26.94 -1.28 -15.78
CA VAL A 157 -27.12 -0.48 -14.57
C VAL A 157 -26.14 -0.90 -13.48
N GLY A 158 -25.98 -2.21 -13.25
CA GLY A 158 -25.02 -2.77 -12.31
C GLY A 158 -23.58 -2.34 -12.62
N GLU A 159 -23.17 -2.39 -13.89
CA GLU A 159 -21.84 -2.01 -14.35
C GLU A 159 -21.56 -0.51 -14.14
N VAL A 160 -22.55 0.36 -14.34
CA VAL A 160 -22.42 1.79 -14.03
C VAL A 160 -22.22 2.00 -12.53
N PHE A 161 -23.03 1.37 -11.67
CA PHE A 161 -22.85 1.45 -10.21
C PHE A 161 -21.48 0.95 -9.76
N GLN A 162 -21.00 -0.13 -10.37
CA GLN A 162 -19.67 -0.67 -10.15
C GLN A 162 -18.58 0.32 -10.55
N THR A 163 -18.66 0.89 -11.75
CA THR A 163 -17.67 1.86 -12.25
C THR A 163 -17.61 3.08 -11.33
N LEU A 164 -18.76 3.56 -10.85
CA LEU A 164 -18.84 4.64 -9.87
C LEU A 164 -18.23 4.25 -8.52
N ALA A 165 -18.45 3.02 -8.03
CA ALA A 165 -17.89 2.53 -6.78
C ALA A 165 -16.36 2.43 -6.84
N VAL A 166 -15.81 1.87 -7.93
CA VAL A 166 -14.37 1.76 -8.15
C VAL A 166 -13.74 3.14 -8.31
N SER A 167 -14.36 4.02 -9.09
CA SER A 167 -13.86 5.38 -9.31
C SER A 167 -13.85 6.20 -8.02
N ARG A 168 -14.91 6.11 -7.21
CA ARG A 168 -14.96 6.75 -5.89
C ARG A 168 -13.93 6.19 -4.93
N ALA A 169 -13.71 4.87 -4.92
CA ALA A 169 -12.68 4.25 -4.09
C ALA A 169 -11.28 4.78 -4.46
N LYS A 170 -10.95 4.83 -5.77
CA LYS A 170 -9.69 5.38 -6.26
C LYS A 170 -9.54 6.88 -5.97
N ALA A 171 -10.59 7.66 -6.23
CA ALA A 171 -10.58 9.10 -6.01
C ALA A 171 -10.40 9.45 -4.53
N ASN A 172 -11.07 8.73 -3.62
CA ASN A 172 -10.89 8.93 -2.18
C ASN A 172 -9.44 8.67 -1.77
N ILE A 173 -8.84 7.58 -2.24
CA ILE A 173 -7.42 7.27 -1.96
C ILE A 173 -6.52 8.38 -2.50
N LYS A 174 -6.75 8.83 -3.75
CA LYS A 174 -6.02 9.94 -4.35
C LYS A 174 -6.16 11.20 -3.51
N SER A 175 -7.36 11.65 -3.16
CA SER A 175 -7.58 12.90 -2.40
C SER A 175 -7.02 12.88 -0.99
N LEU A 176 -6.83 11.69 -0.40
CA LEU A 176 -6.28 11.56 0.94
C LEU A 176 -4.75 11.65 0.95
N LEU A 177 -4.13 11.21 -0.13
CA LEU A 177 -2.68 11.21 -0.31
C LEU A 177 -2.18 12.46 -1.03
N ASP A 178 -2.91 12.90 -2.04
CA ASP A 178 -2.60 14.05 -2.87
C ASP A 178 -3.13 15.32 -2.21
N GLN A 179 -2.45 15.73 -1.13
CA GLN A 179 -2.74 16.98 -0.42
C GLN A 179 -1.89 18.15 -0.90
N ARG A 180 -1.20 17.98 -2.04
CA ARG A 180 -0.26 18.96 -2.56
C ARG A 180 -1.00 20.14 -3.17
N PRO A 181 -0.42 21.34 -3.10
CA PRO A 181 -0.92 22.47 -3.85
C PRO A 181 -0.51 22.33 -5.33
N ASP A 182 -1.45 22.59 -6.23
CA ASP A 182 -1.20 22.64 -7.68
C ASP A 182 -0.37 23.87 -8.09
N GLU A 183 -0.39 24.91 -7.25
CA GLU A 183 0.32 26.17 -7.45
C GLU A 183 1.22 26.47 -6.25
N VAL A 184 2.41 26.99 -6.54
CA VAL A 184 3.39 27.41 -5.52
C VAL A 184 3.87 28.82 -5.81
N THR A 185 4.20 29.55 -4.75
CA THR A 185 4.78 30.89 -4.87
C THR A 185 6.29 30.79 -4.96
N VAL A 186 6.87 31.13 -6.11
CA VAL A 186 8.31 31.14 -6.33
C VAL A 186 8.84 32.57 -6.30
N LEU A 187 9.99 32.79 -5.66
CA LEU A 187 10.75 34.03 -5.70
C LEU A 187 11.67 34.06 -6.93
N ARG A 188 11.27 34.78 -7.97
CA ARG A 188 12.11 35.08 -9.14
C ARG A 188 12.38 36.58 -9.20
N ASN A 189 13.65 36.97 -9.37
CA ASN A 189 14.05 38.39 -9.32
C ASN A 189 13.60 39.14 -8.05
N ASN A 190 13.52 38.44 -6.92
CA ASN A 190 13.06 38.97 -5.63
C ASN A 190 11.57 39.38 -5.60
N GLU A 191 10.77 38.98 -6.60
CA GLU A 191 9.32 39.14 -6.63
C GLU A 191 8.63 37.77 -6.49
N PRO A 192 7.60 37.64 -5.63
CA PRO A 192 6.83 36.41 -5.52
C PRO A 192 5.89 36.25 -6.72
N GLN A 193 6.03 35.14 -7.45
CA GLN A 193 5.18 34.76 -8.58
C GLN A 193 4.52 33.41 -8.30
N THR A 194 3.20 33.36 -8.39
CA THR A 194 2.44 32.10 -8.30
C THR A 194 2.52 31.37 -9.63
N VAL A 195 3.08 30.16 -9.62
CA VAL A 195 3.25 29.30 -10.80
C VAL A 195 2.77 27.90 -10.50
N LYS A 196 2.47 27.12 -11.54
CA LYS A 196 2.12 25.71 -11.37
C LYS A 196 3.31 24.94 -10.81
N ALA A 197 3.09 24.10 -9.81
CA ALA A 197 4.12 23.30 -9.14
C ALA A 197 4.91 22.41 -10.12
N GLU A 198 4.27 21.92 -11.18
CA GLU A 198 4.89 21.12 -12.25
C GLU A 198 5.95 21.88 -13.06
N THR A 199 5.87 23.21 -13.12
CA THR A 199 6.75 24.06 -13.95
C THR A 199 7.97 24.60 -13.21
N VAL A 200 8.09 24.30 -11.92
CA VAL A 200 9.17 24.79 -11.06
C VAL A 200 10.43 23.94 -11.25
N GLU A 201 11.55 24.59 -11.49
CA GLU A 201 12.85 23.94 -11.71
C GLU A 201 13.64 23.74 -10.41
N ILE A 202 14.56 22.78 -10.43
CA ILE A 202 15.48 22.54 -9.31
C ILE A 202 16.35 23.78 -9.09
N GLY A 203 16.46 24.20 -7.82
CA GLY A 203 17.23 25.37 -7.42
C GLY A 203 16.41 26.66 -7.28
N GLU A 204 15.15 26.68 -7.74
CA GLU A 204 14.24 27.80 -7.49
C GLU A 204 13.87 27.92 -6.00
N ILE A 205 13.49 29.13 -5.56
CA ILE A 205 13.17 29.40 -4.16
C ILE A 205 11.66 29.55 -4.01
N ILE A 206 11.04 28.63 -3.28
CA ILE A 206 9.63 28.71 -2.89
C ILE A 206 9.52 29.57 -1.64
N GLN A 207 8.59 30.53 -1.65
CA GLN A 207 8.17 31.27 -0.47
C GLN A 207 6.90 30.64 0.10
N LEU A 208 6.93 30.30 1.38
CA LEU A 208 5.79 29.80 2.14
C LEU A 208 5.38 30.81 3.20
N LYS A 209 4.12 31.23 3.19
CA LYS A 209 3.50 31.98 4.28
C LYS A 209 2.96 31.02 5.36
N PRO A 210 2.69 31.51 6.59
CA PRO A 210 1.96 30.74 7.60
C PRO A 210 0.65 30.17 7.03
N GLY A 211 0.43 28.87 7.20
CA GLY A 211 -0.71 28.11 6.70
C GLY A 211 -0.56 27.57 5.27
N GLU A 212 0.47 27.97 4.51
CA GLU A 212 0.71 27.47 3.16
C GLU A 212 1.39 26.10 3.17
N LYS A 213 1.05 25.30 2.15
CA LYS A 213 1.60 23.96 1.95
C LYS A 213 2.83 24.02 1.07
N LEU A 214 3.84 23.22 1.42
CA LEU A 214 5.00 23.02 0.57
C LEU A 214 4.62 22.10 -0.60
N GLY A 215 4.82 22.56 -1.84
CA GLY A 215 4.48 21.79 -3.04
C GLY A 215 5.58 20.85 -3.54
N LEU A 216 6.84 21.14 -3.22
CA LEU A 216 8.02 20.43 -3.73
C LEU A 216 9.04 20.17 -2.63
N ASP A 217 9.79 19.08 -2.74
CA ASP A 217 10.85 18.75 -1.79
C ASP A 217 12.03 19.74 -1.94
N GLY A 218 12.62 20.10 -0.81
CA GLY A 218 13.60 21.17 -0.77
C GLY A 218 14.43 21.25 0.51
N GLU A 219 15.27 22.26 0.57
CA GLU A 219 16.13 22.61 1.71
C GLU A 219 15.67 23.94 2.31
N LEU A 220 15.53 24.02 3.63
CA LEU A 220 15.12 25.23 4.31
C LEU A 220 16.24 26.29 4.28
N LEU A 221 15.96 27.47 3.72
CA LEU A 221 16.87 28.62 3.71
C LEU A 221 16.67 29.54 4.93
N SER A 222 15.45 29.59 5.47
CA SER A 222 15.14 30.33 6.70
C SER A 222 15.87 29.74 7.92
N ALA A 223 16.17 30.57 8.92
CA ALA A 223 16.89 30.14 10.12
C ALA A 223 16.22 28.97 10.85
N THR A 224 14.91 29.09 11.08
CA THR A 224 14.06 28.07 11.70
C THR A 224 12.63 28.19 11.19
N SER A 225 11.94 27.05 11.07
CA SER A 225 10.51 27.02 10.77
C SER A 225 9.85 25.77 11.35
N SER A 226 8.55 25.86 11.65
CA SER A 226 7.76 24.76 12.17
C SER A 226 6.73 24.31 11.14
N PHE A 227 6.72 23.01 10.86
CA PHE A 227 5.90 22.39 9.84
C PHE A 227 4.96 21.34 10.47
N ASN A 228 3.71 21.33 10.05
CA ASN A 228 2.82 20.21 10.32
C ASN A 228 3.06 19.12 9.25
N THR A 229 3.37 17.91 9.71
CA THR A 229 3.73 16.75 8.89
C THR A 229 2.61 15.72 8.74
N ALA A 230 1.40 16.01 9.23
CA ALA A 230 0.27 15.08 9.27
C ALA A 230 -0.08 14.45 7.92
N ALA A 231 0.13 15.16 6.81
CA ALA A 231 -0.14 14.63 5.47
C ALA A 231 0.85 13.54 5.04
N LEU A 232 2.06 13.51 5.62
CA LEU A 232 3.12 12.56 5.28
C LEU A 232 3.27 11.45 6.32
N THR A 233 3.14 11.81 7.60
CA THR A 233 3.37 10.91 8.75
C THR A 233 2.07 10.48 9.43
N GLY A 234 0.94 11.15 9.16
CA GLY A 234 -0.33 10.91 9.85
C GLY A 234 -0.44 11.59 11.22
N GLU A 235 0.63 12.23 11.73
CA GLU A 235 0.69 12.80 13.08
C GLU A 235 0.50 14.32 13.09
N SER A 236 -0.25 14.82 14.07
CA SER A 236 -0.56 16.26 14.18
C SER A 236 0.49 17.09 14.92
N LYS A 237 1.55 16.47 15.46
CA LYS A 237 2.60 17.18 16.19
C LYS A 237 3.50 17.93 15.22
N PRO A 238 3.70 19.26 15.38
CA PRO A 238 4.60 20.02 14.53
C PRO A 238 6.06 19.56 14.65
N ASP A 239 6.73 19.46 13.51
CA ASP A 239 8.16 19.21 13.37
C ASP A 239 8.88 20.56 13.12
N THR A 240 9.96 20.84 13.85
CA THR A 240 10.70 22.10 13.72
C THR A 240 12.00 21.85 12.97
N LYS A 241 12.18 22.56 11.86
CA LYS A 241 13.36 22.44 10.99
C LYS A 241 14.27 23.65 11.08
N ASN A 242 15.57 23.40 11.06
CA ASN A 242 16.61 24.42 11.02
C ASN A 242 17.10 24.66 9.59
N LYS A 243 17.80 25.78 9.38
CA LYS A 243 18.44 26.11 8.11
C LYS A 243 19.34 24.96 7.64
N GLY A 244 19.20 24.57 6.38
CA GLY A 244 19.95 23.48 5.77
C GLY A 244 19.30 22.11 5.90
N GLU A 245 18.25 21.98 6.71
CA GLU A 245 17.51 20.72 6.83
C GLU A 245 16.52 20.54 5.68
N THR A 246 16.27 19.27 5.34
CA THR A 246 15.32 18.87 4.29
C THR A 246 13.88 19.07 4.74
N VAL A 247 13.07 19.67 3.86
CA VAL A 247 11.63 19.85 3.99
C VAL A 247 10.93 19.20 2.79
N LEU A 248 9.74 18.66 2.99
CA LEU A 248 9.09 17.78 2.03
C LEU A 248 7.74 18.29 1.57
N ALA A 249 7.39 18.00 0.33
CA ALA A 249 6.10 18.29 -0.26
C ALA A 249 4.97 17.69 0.59
N GLY A 250 3.94 18.50 0.87
CA GLY A 250 2.81 18.15 1.74
C GLY A 250 2.92 18.68 3.16
N MET A 251 4.11 19.12 3.61
CA MET A 251 4.27 19.81 4.89
C MET A 251 3.54 21.17 4.89
N ILE A 252 2.84 21.51 5.97
CA ILE A 252 2.17 22.81 6.13
C ILE A 252 3.01 23.70 7.02
N ASN A 253 3.42 24.85 6.52
CA ASN A 253 4.15 25.85 7.29
C ASN A 253 3.23 26.49 8.34
N LEU A 254 3.68 26.63 9.60
CA LEU A 254 2.80 27.08 10.69
C LEU A 254 2.94 28.54 11.06
N ASN A 255 4.15 28.97 11.45
CA ASN A 255 4.31 30.20 12.23
C ASN A 255 5.05 31.32 11.50
N THR A 256 6.01 31.00 10.62
CA THR A 256 6.95 31.98 10.05
C THR A 256 6.93 31.96 8.53
N VAL A 257 7.30 33.07 7.88
CA VAL A 257 7.55 33.04 6.43
C VAL A 257 8.83 32.25 6.18
N SER A 258 8.71 31.18 5.40
CA SER A 258 9.78 30.24 5.14
C SER A 258 10.20 30.29 3.68
N GLN A 259 11.51 30.30 3.43
CA GLN A 259 12.07 30.15 2.09
C GLN A 259 12.67 28.75 1.95
N VAL A 260 12.31 28.06 0.87
CA VAL A 260 12.72 26.69 0.60
C VAL A 260 13.34 26.62 -0.77
N LYS A 261 14.57 26.12 -0.87
CA LYS A 261 15.23 25.86 -2.14
C LYS A 261 14.81 24.50 -2.67
N VAL A 262 14.23 24.45 -3.87
CA VAL A 262 13.80 23.19 -4.49
C VAL A 262 15.01 22.30 -4.78
N THR A 263 14.95 21.04 -4.34
CA THR A 263 16.01 20.05 -4.56
C THR A 263 15.60 18.97 -5.54
N THR A 264 14.29 18.75 -5.72
CA THR A 264 13.74 17.62 -6.47
C THR A 264 12.66 18.10 -7.44
N ALA A 265 12.59 17.49 -8.63
CA ALA A 265 11.54 17.75 -9.60
C ALA A 265 10.15 17.27 -9.11
N TYR A 266 9.07 17.81 -9.70
CA TYR A 266 7.70 17.49 -9.30
C TYR A 266 7.40 15.98 -9.33
N THR A 267 7.79 15.28 -10.40
CA THR A 267 7.58 13.84 -10.56
C THR A 267 8.36 12.99 -9.58
N ASP A 268 9.52 13.46 -9.13
CA ASP A 268 10.49 12.66 -8.38
C ASP A 268 10.39 12.86 -6.86
N SER A 269 9.55 13.82 -6.44
CA SER A 269 9.32 14.12 -5.03
C SER A 269 8.77 12.92 -4.25
N LYS A 270 9.10 12.81 -2.96
CA LYS A 270 8.79 11.63 -2.12
C LYS A 270 7.31 11.28 -2.11
N LEU A 271 6.45 12.30 -2.02
CA LEU A 271 5.00 12.08 -2.04
C LEU A 271 4.47 11.66 -3.44
N SER A 272 5.16 11.94 -4.55
CA SER A 272 4.83 11.44 -5.90
C SER A 272 5.13 9.95 -5.98
N LYS A 273 6.32 9.56 -5.48
CA LYS A 273 6.69 8.15 -5.34
C LYS A 273 5.68 7.39 -4.46
N ILE A 274 5.25 7.98 -3.35
CA ILE A 274 4.19 7.38 -2.49
C ILE A 274 2.88 7.19 -3.26
N LEU A 275 2.43 8.22 -3.99
CA LEU A 275 1.21 8.15 -4.82
C LEU A 275 1.33 7.07 -5.90
N GLU A 276 2.47 7.00 -6.58
CA GLU A 276 2.76 6.00 -7.60
C GLU A 276 2.76 4.59 -7.02
N LEU A 277 3.40 4.38 -5.86
CA LEU A 277 3.40 3.08 -5.17
C LEU A 277 1.97 2.62 -4.83
N VAL A 278 1.11 3.51 -4.34
CA VAL A 278 -0.30 3.18 -4.03
C VAL A 278 -1.11 2.89 -5.29
N GLN A 279 -0.87 3.62 -6.39
CA GLN A 279 -1.55 3.38 -7.67
C GLN A 279 -1.09 2.07 -8.32
N ASN A 280 0.21 1.79 -8.26
CA ASN A 280 0.82 0.59 -8.84
C ASN A 280 0.58 -0.67 -8.00
N ALA A 281 0.18 -0.54 -6.73
CA ALA A 281 -0.20 -1.66 -5.87
C ALA A 281 -1.34 -2.54 -6.40
N THR A 282 -2.05 -2.03 -7.39
CA THR A 282 -3.15 -2.70 -8.09
C THR A 282 -2.68 -3.72 -9.12
N SER A 283 -1.42 -3.61 -9.55
CA SER A 283 -0.81 -4.51 -10.54
C SER A 283 -0.49 -5.89 -9.94
N GLN A 284 -0.14 -5.94 -8.65
CA GLN A 284 0.15 -7.17 -7.92
C GLN A 284 -1.12 -7.71 -7.23
N LYS A 285 -1.69 -8.76 -7.82
CA LYS A 285 -3.01 -9.31 -7.48
C LYS A 285 -2.95 -10.31 -6.33
N ALA A 286 -3.92 -10.22 -5.42
CA ALA A 286 -4.02 -11.13 -4.30
C ALA A 286 -4.19 -12.59 -4.74
N PRO A 287 -3.62 -13.58 -4.01
CA PRO A 287 -3.89 -15.00 -4.25
C PRO A 287 -5.38 -15.32 -4.31
N THR A 288 -6.19 -14.68 -3.46
CA THR A 288 -7.65 -14.81 -3.48
C THR A 288 -8.29 -14.31 -4.79
N GLU A 289 -7.78 -13.22 -5.38
CA GLU A 289 -8.23 -12.73 -6.70
C GLU A 289 -7.84 -13.71 -7.82
N LEU A 290 -6.59 -14.19 -7.79
CA LEU A 290 -6.08 -15.17 -8.76
C LEU A 290 -6.85 -16.50 -8.70
N PHE A 291 -7.24 -16.92 -7.49
CA PHE A 291 -8.08 -18.10 -7.29
C PHE A 291 -9.43 -17.95 -8.00
N ILE A 292 -10.12 -16.80 -7.85
CA ILE A 292 -11.40 -16.58 -8.52
C ILE A 292 -11.26 -16.52 -10.05
N ARG A 293 -10.16 -15.96 -10.57
CA ARG A 293 -9.89 -16.01 -12.02
C ARG A 293 -9.71 -17.45 -12.53
N LYS A 294 -8.96 -18.28 -11.79
CA LYS A 294 -8.80 -19.70 -12.12
C LYS A 294 -10.11 -20.47 -12.00
N PHE A 295 -10.88 -20.18 -10.95
CA PHE A 295 -12.21 -20.75 -10.73
C PHE A 295 -13.13 -20.45 -11.90
N ALA A 296 -13.24 -19.18 -12.32
CA ALA A 296 -14.09 -18.78 -13.44
C ALA A 296 -13.73 -19.53 -14.75
N LYS A 297 -12.43 -19.73 -15.03
CA LYS A 297 -11.97 -20.47 -16.22
C LYS A 297 -12.41 -21.93 -16.25
N ILE A 298 -12.60 -22.55 -15.09
CA ILE A 298 -13.06 -23.95 -14.96
C ILE A 298 -14.58 -24.01 -14.84
N TYR A 299 -15.16 -23.09 -14.08
CA TYR A 299 -16.59 -23.04 -13.77
C TYR A 299 -17.45 -22.73 -15.00
N THR A 300 -17.05 -21.75 -15.83
CA THR A 300 -17.88 -21.34 -16.97
C THR A 300 -18.11 -22.45 -18.01
N PRO A 301 -17.09 -23.22 -18.46
CA PRO A 301 -17.33 -24.35 -19.35
C PRO A 301 -18.26 -25.41 -18.74
N ILE A 302 -18.12 -25.70 -17.44
CA ILE A 302 -18.98 -26.66 -16.74
C ILE A 302 -20.43 -26.21 -16.77
N VAL A 303 -20.68 -24.94 -16.47
CA VAL A 303 -22.02 -24.34 -16.52
C VAL A 303 -22.63 -24.42 -17.91
N VAL A 304 -21.87 -24.12 -18.97
CA VAL A 304 -22.37 -24.19 -20.35
C VAL A 304 -22.76 -25.62 -20.70
N VAL A 305 -21.93 -26.61 -20.35
CA VAL A 305 -22.25 -28.03 -20.56
C VAL A 305 -23.49 -28.44 -19.77
N LEU A 306 -23.62 -27.98 -18.52
CA LEU A 306 -24.81 -28.24 -17.70
C LEU A 306 -26.07 -27.59 -18.28
N ALA A 307 -25.99 -26.38 -18.83
CA ALA A 307 -27.12 -25.74 -19.49
C ALA A 307 -27.57 -26.52 -20.74
N VAL A 308 -26.62 -26.98 -21.54
CA VAL A 308 -26.91 -27.87 -22.69
C VAL A 308 -27.55 -29.16 -22.19
N ALA A 309 -27.06 -29.73 -21.10
CA ALA A 309 -27.65 -30.92 -20.49
C ALA A 309 -29.09 -30.67 -19.96
N ILE A 310 -29.35 -29.53 -19.31
CA ILE A 310 -30.70 -29.13 -18.87
C ILE A 310 -31.65 -29.04 -20.05
N CYS A 311 -31.19 -28.56 -21.20
CA CYS A 311 -32.01 -28.49 -22.41
C CYS A 311 -32.25 -29.89 -23.01
N LEU A 312 -31.21 -30.71 -23.18
CA LEU A 312 -31.25 -31.93 -24.00
C LEU A 312 -31.55 -33.23 -23.24
N VAL A 313 -31.11 -33.38 -21.98
CA VAL A 313 -31.28 -34.63 -21.22
C VAL A 313 -32.76 -34.96 -20.94
N PRO A 314 -33.62 -33.99 -20.55
CA PRO A 314 -35.03 -34.26 -20.27
C PRO A 314 -35.80 -34.83 -21.47
N TYR A 315 -35.32 -34.62 -22.70
CA TYR A 315 -35.89 -35.22 -23.91
C TYR A 315 -36.01 -36.75 -23.83
N PHE A 316 -35.12 -37.43 -23.08
CA PHE A 316 -35.12 -38.88 -22.95
C PHE A 316 -36.04 -39.42 -21.83
N PHE A 317 -36.51 -38.57 -20.91
CA PHE A 317 -37.21 -39.01 -19.69
C PHE A 317 -38.59 -38.36 -19.51
N VAL A 318 -38.85 -37.22 -20.16
CA VAL A 318 -40.10 -36.45 -20.01
C VAL A 318 -40.99 -36.72 -21.22
N ASN A 319 -42.18 -37.28 -20.99
CA ASN A 319 -43.12 -37.65 -22.06
C ASN A 319 -43.64 -36.42 -22.84
N ASP A 320 -43.91 -35.29 -22.16
CA ASP A 320 -44.40 -34.04 -22.76
C ASP A 320 -43.27 -33.00 -22.89
N TYR A 321 -42.17 -33.36 -23.56
CA TYR A 321 -41.04 -32.47 -23.74
C TYR A 321 -41.36 -31.30 -24.69
N GLN A 322 -41.31 -30.07 -24.18
CA GLN A 322 -41.36 -28.85 -24.99
C GLN A 322 -39.97 -28.20 -25.05
N PHE A 323 -39.39 -28.16 -26.26
CA PHE A 323 -38.03 -27.62 -26.45
C PHE A 323 -37.90 -26.17 -25.96
N THR A 324 -38.91 -25.34 -26.22
CA THR A 324 -38.93 -23.92 -25.81
C THR A 324 -38.81 -23.75 -24.30
N ASP A 325 -39.52 -24.55 -23.51
CA ASP A 325 -39.52 -24.46 -22.04
C ASP A 325 -38.17 -24.90 -21.45
N TRP A 326 -37.58 -25.97 -21.99
CA TRP A 326 -36.28 -26.48 -21.54
C TRP A 326 -35.12 -25.61 -22.01
N LEU A 327 -35.23 -25.02 -23.21
CA LEU A 327 -34.32 -23.99 -23.67
C LEU A 327 -34.42 -22.75 -22.77
N TYR A 328 -35.63 -22.29 -22.45
CA TYR A 328 -35.84 -21.18 -21.50
C TYR A 328 -35.16 -21.44 -20.15
N ARG A 329 -35.36 -22.63 -19.56
CA ARG A 329 -34.69 -23.02 -18.30
C ARG A 329 -33.16 -23.05 -18.43
N ALA A 330 -32.64 -23.52 -19.56
CA ALA A 330 -31.20 -23.50 -19.83
C ALA A 330 -30.66 -22.07 -19.94
N LEU A 331 -31.38 -21.16 -20.59
CA LEU A 331 -31.00 -19.75 -20.70
C LEU A 331 -31.03 -19.06 -19.33
N VAL A 332 -32.09 -19.27 -18.54
CA VAL A 332 -32.17 -18.81 -17.14
C VAL A 332 -30.96 -19.32 -16.34
N PHE A 333 -30.63 -20.61 -16.45
CA PHE A 333 -29.48 -21.19 -15.77
C PHE A 333 -28.15 -20.56 -16.18
N LEU A 334 -27.94 -20.27 -17.46
CA LEU A 334 -26.74 -19.58 -17.96
C LEU A 334 -26.60 -18.18 -17.37
N VAL A 335 -27.69 -17.43 -17.30
CA VAL A 335 -27.73 -16.07 -16.75
C VAL A 335 -27.39 -16.07 -15.26
N ILE A 336 -28.06 -16.91 -14.46
CA ILE A 336 -27.82 -17.04 -13.01
C ILE A 336 -26.36 -17.40 -12.73
N SER A 337 -25.75 -18.17 -13.62
CA SER A 337 -24.43 -18.71 -13.39
C SER A 337 -23.33 -17.65 -13.41
N CYS A 338 -23.52 -16.46 -14.01
CA CYS A 338 -22.46 -15.44 -14.12
C CYS A 338 -21.79 -15.12 -12.79
N PRO A 339 -20.49 -15.39 -12.55
CA PRO A 339 -19.79 -15.05 -11.30
C PRO A 339 -19.50 -13.55 -11.13
N CYS A 340 -20.35 -12.69 -11.69
CA CYS A 340 -20.23 -11.24 -11.73
C CYS A 340 -19.94 -10.66 -10.31
N ALA A 341 -20.75 -10.99 -9.31
CA ALA A 341 -20.56 -10.50 -7.93
C ALA A 341 -19.20 -10.85 -7.30
N LEU A 342 -18.62 -12.01 -7.64
CA LEU A 342 -17.35 -12.47 -7.08
C LEU A 342 -16.16 -11.77 -7.73
N VAL A 343 -16.17 -11.67 -9.05
CA VAL A 343 -15.06 -11.11 -9.84
C VAL A 343 -14.79 -9.66 -9.46
N ILE A 344 -15.84 -8.92 -9.11
CA ILE A 344 -15.76 -7.48 -8.85
C ILE A 344 -15.56 -7.14 -7.36
N SER A 345 -16.25 -7.85 -6.47
CA SER A 345 -16.25 -7.48 -5.05
C SER A 345 -14.91 -7.75 -4.35
N ILE A 346 -14.12 -8.69 -4.85
CA ILE A 346 -12.84 -9.08 -4.25
C ILE A 346 -11.76 -8.01 -4.47
N PRO A 347 -11.44 -7.58 -5.72
CA PRO A 347 -10.53 -6.47 -5.93
C PRO A 347 -10.97 -5.24 -5.13
N LEU A 348 -12.26 -4.88 -5.17
CA LEU A 348 -12.77 -3.72 -4.45
C LEU A 348 -12.57 -3.81 -2.92
N GLY A 349 -12.71 -5.01 -2.35
CA GLY A 349 -12.40 -5.26 -0.93
C GLY A 349 -10.94 -4.97 -0.61
N TYR A 350 -10.01 -5.47 -1.43
CA TYR A 350 -8.57 -5.20 -1.27
C TYR A 350 -8.22 -3.71 -1.48
N PHE A 351 -8.83 -3.04 -2.46
CA PHE A 351 -8.70 -1.59 -2.64
C PHE A 351 -9.15 -0.82 -1.40
N GLY A 352 -10.28 -1.23 -0.81
CA GLY A 352 -10.76 -0.65 0.44
C GLY A 352 -9.76 -0.83 1.58
N GLY A 353 -9.16 -2.02 1.71
CA GLY A 353 -8.15 -2.32 2.72
C GLY A 353 -6.87 -1.51 2.55
N ILE A 354 -6.33 -1.41 1.32
CA ILE A 354 -5.16 -0.57 1.00
C ILE A 354 -5.47 0.90 1.30
N GLY A 355 -6.65 1.39 0.93
CA GLY A 355 -7.08 2.75 1.24
C GLY A 355 -7.20 3.02 2.74
N ALA A 356 -7.69 2.05 3.52
CA ALA A 356 -7.77 2.15 4.98
C ALA A 356 -6.37 2.15 5.63
N ALA A 357 -5.45 1.32 5.14
CA ALA A 357 -4.06 1.30 5.60
C ALA A 357 -3.34 2.61 5.30
N SER A 358 -3.48 3.12 4.08
CA SER A 358 -2.83 4.35 3.63
C SER A 358 -3.26 5.57 4.46
N ARG A 359 -4.53 5.65 4.87
CA ARG A 359 -5.01 6.69 5.82
C ARG A 359 -4.35 6.65 7.19
N ASN A 360 -3.85 5.49 7.60
CA ASN A 360 -3.24 5.26 8.90
C ASN A 360 -1.70 5.27 8.82
N GLY A 361 -1.11 5.74 7.72
CA GLY A 361 0.33 5.82 7.55
C GLY A 361 1.00 4.51 7.13
N ILE A 362 0.23 3.54 6.61
CA ILE A 362 0.71 2.22 6.20
C ILE A 362 0.52 2.05 4.70
N LEU A 363 1.61 1.94 3.95
CA LEU A 363 1.59 1.82 2.50
C LEU A 363 1.82 0.38 2.08
N PHE A 364 0.95 -0.13 1.22
CA PHE A 364 1.06 -1.45 0.61
C PHE A 364 1.46 -1.32 -0.84
N LYS A 365 2.51 -2.01 -1.28
CA LYS A 365 2.91 -2.10 -2.70
C LYS A 365 2.08 -3.09 -3.52
N GLY A 366 1.16 -3.81 -2.89
CA GLY A 366 0.44 -4.89 -3.55
C GLY A 366 -0.71 -5.44 -2.73
N SER A 367 -1.80 -5.85 -3.41
CA SER A 367 -2.93 -6.54 -2.76
C SER A 367 -2.58 -7.95 -2.28
N ASN A 368 -1.60 -8.59 -2.92
CA ASN A 368 -0.97 -9.84 -2.48
C ASN A 368 -0.35 -9.74 -1.09
N PHE A 369 0.36 -8.65 -0.79
CA PHE A 369 0.99 -8.47 0.51
C PHE A 369 -0.03 -8.20 1.63
N LEU A 370 -1.12 -7.49 1.30
CA LEU A 370 -2.25 -7.33 2.23
C LEU A 370 -2.94 -8.67 2.56
N ASP A 371 -3.13 -9.55 1.56
CA ASP A 371 -3.66 -10.91 1.78
C ASP A 371 -2.64 -11.77 2.54
N ALA A 372 -1.35 -11.67 2.24
CA ALA A 372 -0.29 -12.40 2.93
C ALA A 372 -0.21 -12.03 4.43
N LEU A 373 -0.19 -10.72 4.75
CA LEU A 373 -0.20 -10.19 6.13
C LEU A 373 -1.36 -10.76 6.96
N SER A 374 -2.52 -10.98 6.35
CA SER A 374 -3.71 -11.49 7.06
C SER A 374 -3.49 -12.89 7.68
N ASN A 375 -2.52 -13.65 7.15
CA ASN A 375 -2.23 -15.02 7.57
C ASN A 375 -0.92 -15.15 8.35
N ILE A 376 -0.28 -14.03 8.73
CA ILE A 376 1.02 -14.07 9.40
C ILE A 376 0.91 -14.64 10.80
N GLN A 377 1.86 -15.51 11.13
CA GLN A 377 1.97 -16.20 12.41
C GLN A 377 3.17 -15.74 13.23
N ASN A 378 4.24 -15.29 12.57
CA ASN A 378 5.42 -14.72 13.22
C ASN A 378 5.76 -13.36 12.65
N VAL A 379 6.00 -12.40 13.53
CA VAL A 379 6.61 -11.12 13.20
C VAL A 379 8.03 -11.14 13.75
N VAL A 380 8.99 -11.10 12.83
CA VAL A 380 10.42 -11.02 13.12
C VAL A 380 10.82 -9.55 13.00
N MET A 381 11.33 -8.96 14.06
CA MET A 381 11.70 -7.55 14.13
C MET A 381 13.20 -7.43 14.32
N ASP A 382 13.83 -6.52 13.58
CA ASP A 382 15.13 -6.01 13.99
C ASP A 382 15.01 -5.22 15.30
N LYS A 383 16.10 -5.09 16.04
CA LYS A 383 16.13 -4.32 17.28
C LYS A 383 16.33 -2.82 16.96
N THR A 384 17.45 -2.50 16.34
CA THR A 384 17.95 -1.11 16.21
C THR A 384 17.07 -0.35 15.21
N GLY A 385 16.65 0.86 15.55
CA GLY A 385 15.79 1.71 14.70
C GLY A 385 14.36 1.20 14.48
N THR A 386 14.09 -0.08 14.77
CA THR A 386 12.76 -0.69 14.68
C THR A 386 12.05 -0.66 16.03
N MET A 387 12.51 -1.43 17.02
CA MET A 387 11.93 -1.46 18.37
C MET A 387 12.53 -0.41 19.31
N THR A 388 13.69 0.12 18.93
CA THR A 388 14.39 1.21 19.61
C THR A 388 14.51 2.43 18.71
N GLU A 389 14.82 3.59 19.29
CA GLU A 389 14.91 4.87 18.58
C GLU A 389 16.17 4.96 17.69
N GLY A 390 17.16 4.07 17.86
CA GLY A 390 18.46 4.20 17.21
C GLY A 390 19.31 5.32 17.80
N VAL A 391 18.90 5.87 18.95
CA VAL A 391 19.55 6.95 19.67
C VAL A 391 20.05 6.40 21.00
N PHE A 392 21.38 6.34 21.11
CA PHE A 392 22.06 5.91 22.31
C PHE A 392 21.97 6.98 23.40
N LYS A 393 21.59 6.58 24.61
CA LYS A 393 21.60 7.44 25.80
C LYS A 393 22.38 6.78 26.92
N VAL A 394 23.12 7.60 27.67
CA VAL A 394 23.76 7.19 28.92
C VAL A 394 22.68 6.77 29.91
N GLN A 395 22.78 5.54 30.42
CA GLN A 395 21.84 4.98 31.39
C GLN A 395 22.35 5.20 32.82
N GLU A 396 23.63 4.90 33.04
CA GLU A 396 24.26 4.96 34.36
C GLU A 396 25.75 5.27 34.22
N VAL A 397 26.26 6.09 35.14
CA VAL A 397 27.69 6.35 35.33
C VAL A 397 28.10 5.73 36.66
N VAL A 398 28.99 4.74 36.61
CA VAL A 398 29.45 4.02 37.80
C VAL A 398 30.95 4.26 37.96
N PHE A 399 31.30 5.33 38.66
CA PHE A 399 32.68 5.70 38.96
C PHE A 399 33.02 5.47 40.43
N ASP A 400 34.27 5.12 40.70
CA ASP A 400 34.80 5.01 42.05
C ASP A 400 34.77 6.40 42.72
N SER A 401 34.21 6.43 43.92
CA SER A 401 34.17 7.59 44.84
C SER A 401 35.50 8.29 45.08
N ALA A 402 36.63 7.62 44.80
CA ALA A 402 37.96 8.23 44.87
C ALA A 402 38.22 9.29 43.78
N PHE A 403 37.39 9.33 42.73
CA PHE A 403 37.52 10.28 41.61
C PHE A 403 36.36 11.27 41.59
N ASN A 404 36.63 12.48 41.09
CA ASN A 404 35.59 13.48 40.87
C ASN A 404 34.84 13.17 39.57
N GLU A 405 33.59 12.73 39.71
CA GLU A 405 32.74 12.32 38.58
C GLU A 405 32.61 13.40 37.51
N THR A 406 32.33 14.64 37.90
CA THR A 406 32.12 15.75 36.95
C THR A 406 33.39 16.08 36.17
N GLU A 407 34.55 16.01 36.83
CA GLU A 407 35.84 16.28 36.21
C GLU A 407 36.20 15.19 35.19
N ILE A 408 36.07 13.92 35.56
CA ILE A 408 36.34 12.81 34.66
C ILE A 408 35.35 12.80 33.49
N LEU A 409 34.05 13.05 33.73
CA LEU A 409 33.06 13.13 32.66
C LEU A 409 33.37 14.25 31.66
N GLN A 410 33.86 15.41 32.12
CA GLN A 410 34.31 16.48 31.24
C GLN A 410 35.53 16.05 30.41
N MET A 411 36.50 15.38 31.01
CA MET A 411 37.67 14.85 30.28
C MET A 411 37.27 13.81 29.22
N VAL A 412 36.36 12.89 29.57
CA VAL A 412 35.78 11.89 28.64
C VAL A 412 35.02 12.58 27.51
N ASN A 413 34.20 13.59 27.83
CA ASN A 413 33.43 14.37 26.86
C ASN A 413 34.35 15.10 25.86
N VAL A 414 35.45 15.68 26.32
CA VAL A 414 36.43 16.35 25.46
C VAL A 414 37.17 15.33 24.59
N LEU A 415 37.55 14.18 25.13
CA LEU A 415 38.19 13.11 24.36
C LEU A 415 37.27 12.55 23.26
N GLU A 416 36.01 12.28 23.59
CA GLU A 416 35.01 11.76 22.65
C GLU A 416 34.60 12.78 21.58
N SER A 417 34.88 14.08 21.77
CA SER A 417 34.62 15.10 20.73
C SER A 417 35.45 14.92 19.46
N HIS A 418 36.51 14.11 19.53
CA HIS A 418 37.32 13.71 18.37
C HIS A 418 36.83 12.42 17.70
N SER A 419 35.78 11.78 18.24
CA SER A 419 35.19 10.54 17.75
C SER A 419 33.93 10.82 16.94
N THR A 420 33.76 10.07 15.85
CA THR A 420 32.54 10.11 15.04
C THR A 420 31.55 8.99 15.41
N HIS A 421 31.87 8.20 16.45
CA HIS A 421 31.03 7.09 16.87
C HIS A 421 29.73 7.57 17.54
N PRO A 422 28.56 6.94 17.32
CA PRO A 422 27.29 7.30 17.97
C PRO A 422 27.32 7.33 19.51
N VAL A 423 28.31 6.68 20.10
CA VAL A 423 28.59 6.65 21.54
C VAL A 423 29.09 8.02 22.04
N ALA A 424 29.90 8.71 21.25
CA ALA A 424 30.39 10.04 21.57
C ALA A 424 29.23 11.04 21.67
N THR A 425 28.27 10.95 20.75
CA THR A 425 27.06 11.77 20.76
C THR A 425 26.26 11.58 22.04
N ALA A 426 26.09 10.34 22.50
CA ALA A 426 25.39 10.03 23.75
C ALA A 426 26.07 10.66 24.98
N ILE A 427 27.41 10.67 25.00
CA ILE A 427 28.20 11.30 26.08
C ILE A 427 28.07 12.83 26.01
N HIS A 428 28.14 13.43 24.82
CA HIS A 428 27.94 14.87 24.62
C HIS A 428 26.56 15.34 25.07
N GLU A 429 25.50 14.58 24.79
CA GLU A 429 24.15 14.91 25.24
C GLU A 429 24.01 14.81 26.75
N TYR A 430 24.66 13.83 27.39
CA TYR A 430 24.60 13.64 28.83
C TYR A 430 25.40 14.70 29.62
N VAL A 431 26.61 15.03 29.16
CA VAL A 431 27.54 15.93 29.86
C VAL A 431 27.33 17.40 29.45
N GLY A 432 26.92 17.67 28.21
CA GLY A 432 26.78 19.00 27.64
C GLY A 432 27.98 19.43 26.78
N LYS A 433 28.13 20.74 26.57
CA LYS A 433 29.19 21.29 25.69
C LYS A 433 30.58 20.90 26.22
N PRO A 434 31.49 20.42 25.34
CA PRO A 434 32.88 20.17 25.73
C PRO A 434 33.51 21.43 26.31
N SER A 435 34.19 21.30 27.44
CA SER A 435 34.95 22.42 28.01
C SER A 435 36.18 22.71 27.14
N ASN A 436 36.42 23.99 26.86
CA ASN A 436 37.65 24.44 26.19
C ASN A 436 38.86 24.51 27.14
N GLU A 437 38.66 24.23 28.43
CA GLU A 437 39.72 24.33 29.45
C GLU A 437 40.58 23.06 29.54
N VAL A 438 40.14 21.94 28.96
CA VAL A 438 40.87 20.66 28.99
C VAL A 438 41.72 20.53 27.71
N GLU A 439 43.04 20.59 27.84
CA GLU A 439 43.96 20.36 26.73
C GLU A 439 44.29 18.86 26.60
N LEU A 440 43.94 18.27 25.45
CA LEU A 440 44.32 16.91 25.09
C LEU A 440 45.69 16.89 24.42
N GLN A 441 46.58 15.99 24.87
CA GLN A 441 47.89 15.76 24.26
C GLN A 441 48.01 14.30 23.80
N ASN A 442 48.66 14.06 22.65
CA ASN A 442 48.93 12.71 22.12
C ASN A 442 47.68 11.81 21.97
N THR A 443 46.56 12.38 21.49
CA THR A 443 45.33 11.60 21.25
C THR A 443 45.53 10.54 20.18
N GLU A 444 45.21 9.30 20.51
CA GLU A 444 45.32 8.12 19.65
C GLU A 444 44.01 7.33 19.68
N GLU A 445 43.48 7.00 18.51
CA GLU A 445 42.36 6.07 18.37
C GLU A 445 42.89 4.64 18.15
N ILE A 446 42.51 3.72 19.03
CA ILE A 446 42.89 2.32 18.98
C ILE A 446 41.70 1.53 18.45
N ALA A 447 41.74 1.21 17.15
CA ALA A 447 40.68 0.52 16.44
C ALA A 447 40.16 -0.71 17.19
N GLY A 448 38.83 -0.78 17.35
CA GLY A 448 38.13 -1.87 18.04
C GLY A 448 38.32 -1.91 19.56
N HIS A 449 39.01 -0.93 20.17
CA HIS A 449 39.24 -0.84 21.61
C HIS A 449 38.72 0.47 22.21
N GLY A 450 39.11 1.63 21.66
CA GLY A 450 38.70 2.94 22.15
C GLY A 450 39.75 4.03 21.91
N LEU A 451 39.72 5.08 22.71
CA LEU A 451 40.57 6.26 22.62
C LEU A 451 41.56 6.32 23.79
N LYS A 452 42.75 6.85 23.51
CA LYS A 452 43.78 7.18 24.48
C LYS A 452 44.18 8.64 24.31
N SER A 453 44.38 9.37 25.40
CA SER A 453 44.98 10.71 25.38
C SER A 453 45.69 11.01 26.70
N THR A 454 46.53 12.04 26.73
CA THR A 454 47.23 12.51 27.93
C THR A 454 46.70 13.88 28.33
N ILE A 455 46.29 14.03 29.60
CA ILE A 455 45.77 15.27 30.20
C ILE A 455 46.59 15.56 31.46
N ASP A 456 47.19 16.75 31.55
CA ASP A 456 48.05 17.16 32.68
C ASP A 456 49.18 16.15 33.01
N GLY A 457 49.73 15.50 31.97
CA GLY A 457 50.78 14.49 32.11
C GLY A 457 50.30 13.11 32.59
N LYS A 458 48.98 12.90 32.71
CA LYS A 458 48.37 11.62 33.08
C LYS A 458 47.61 11.02 31.90
N ASP A 459 47.70 9.70 31.75
CA ASP A 459 47.00 8.99 30.67
C ASP A 459 45.52 8.78 31.01
N LEU A 460 44.65 9.13 30.06
CA LEU A 460 43.22 8.86 30.03
C LEU A 460 42.93 7.80 28.94
N LEU A 461 42.24 6.74 29.32
CA LEU A 461 41.80 5.65 28.44
C LEU A 461 40.28 5.55 28.52
N VAL A 462 39.61 5.60 27.35
CA VAL A 462 38.15 5.50 27.24
C VAL A 462 37.81 4.50 26.15
N GLY A 463 37.13 3.40 26.49
CA GLY A 463 36.83 2.35 25.51
C GLY A 463 36.18 1.11 26.10
N ASN A 464 36.29 -0.02 25.42
CA ASN A 464 35.82 -1.30 25.95
C ASN A 464 36.81 -1.91 26.97
N PHE A 465 36.39 -2.94 27.71
CA PHE A 465 37.27 -3.59 28.69
C PHE A 465 38.52 -4.24 28.08
N LYS A 466 38.52 -4.58 26.78
CA LYS A 466 39.72 -5.08 26.10
C LYS A 466 40.82 -4.00 26.03
N LEU A 467 40.44 -2.72 25.99
CA LEU A 467 41.38 -1.60 26.10
C LEU A 467 42.08 -1.61 27.47
N MET A 468 41.33 -1.84 28.54
CA MET A 468 41.86 -1.91 29.90
C MET A 468 42.86 -3.06 30.02
N ASP A 469 42.51 -4.23 29.51
CA ASP A 469 43.39 -5.40 29.49
C ASP A 469 44.68 -5.13 28.70
N LYS A 470 44.58 -4.45 27.56
CA LYS A 470 45.72 -4.11 26.69
C LYS A 470 46.76 -3.22 27.40
N PHE A 471 46.31 -2.32 28.27
CA PHE A 471 47.17 -1.43 29.05
C PHE A 471 47.47 -1.94 30.47
N GLY A 472 47.01 -3.14 30.81
CA GLY A 472 47.27 -3.77 32.12
C GLY A 472 46.55 -3.08 33.29
N ILE A 473 45.43 -2.42 33.04
CA ILE A 473 44.62 -1.77 34.07
C ILE A 473 43.82 -2.82 34.83
N GLN A 474 43.98 -2.89 36.15
CA GLN A 474 43.24 -3.82 36.99
C GLN A 474 41.86 -3.26 37.39
N TYR A 475 40.83 -4.10 37.28
CA TYR A 475 39.46 -3.81 37.69
C TYR A 475 38.85 -5.02 38.40
N ASP A 476 38.01 -4.79 39.42
CA ASP A 476 37.40 -5.83 40.28
C ASP A 476 35.91 -6.00 39.98
N LEU A 477 35.58 -6.23 38.71
CA LEU A 477 34.22 -6.45 38.24
C LEU A 477 34.23 -7.40 37.03
N ASP A 478 33.15 -8.17 36.85
CA ASP A 478 32.97 -8.98 35.65
C ASP A 478 32.18 -8.19 34.59
N PRO A 479 32.82 -7.78 33.48
CA PRO A 479 32.17 -7.05 32.40
C PRO A 479 30.95 -7.76 31.81
N ASN A 480 30.85 -9.09 31.94
CA ASN A 480 29.75 -9.87 31.39
C ASN A 480 28.47 -9.79 32.22
N THR A 481 28.56 -9.34 33.47
CA THR A 481 27.37 -9.11 34.32
C THR A 481 26.64 -7.83 33.99
N ILE A 482 27.28 -6.90 33.29
CA ILE A 482 26.69 -5.63 32.91
C ILE A 482 25.88 -5.82 31.63
N VAL A 483 24.58 -5.51 31.71
CA VAL A 483 23.62 -5.78 30.63
C VAL A 483 23.86 -4.87 29.43
N TYR A 484 24.09 -3.58 29.67
CA TYR A 484 24.20 -2.55 28.64
C TYR A 484 25.60 -2.49 28.01
N THR A 485 25.71 -1.74 26.91
CA THR A 485 27.03 -1.45 26.32
C THR A 485 27.84 -0.59 27.28
N THR A 486 29.03 -1.04 27.62
CA THR A 486 29.90 -0.42 28.63
C THR A 486 31.08 0.30 28.00
N ILE A 487 31.38 1.48 28.52
CA ILE A 487 32.58 2.24 28.23
C ILE A 487 33.38 2.32 29.52
N ALA A 488 34.43 1.54 29.59
CA ALA A 488 35.41 1.57 30.66
C ALA A 488 36.27 2.84 30.56
N VAL A 489 36.50 3.47 31.72
CA VAL A 489 37.31 4.68 31.86
C VAL A 489 38.45 4.38 32.84
N ALA A 490 39.67 4.71 32.44
CA ALA A 490 40.84 4.67 33.31
C ALA A 490 41.63 5.97 33.21
N TYR A 491 42.12 6.45 34.35
CA TYR A 491 42.87 7.68 34.48
C TYR A 491 44.09 7.44 35.38
N ASP A 492 45.27 7.90 34.94
CA ASP A 492 46.54 7.72 35.67
C ASP A 492 46.84 6.24 36.01
N ASN A 493 46.66 5.36 35.03
CA ASN A 493 46.80 3.90 35.14
C ASN A 493 45.91 3.23 36.22
N LYS A 494 44.85 3.90 36.67
CA LYS A 494 43.86 3.34 37.58
C LYS A 494 42.50 3.25 36.90
N PHE A 495 41.80 2.15 37.14
CA PHE A 495 40.42 2.02 36.71
C PHE A 495 39.55 3.01 37.49
N VAL A 496 38.88 3.91 36.77
CA VAL A 496 37.97 4.90 37.38
C VAL A 496 36.57 4.31 37.51
N GLY A 497 36.12 3.58 36.49
CA GLY A 497 34.78 3.04 36.44
C GLY A 497 34.29 2.83 35.02
N TYR A 498 32.98 2.77 34.84
CA TYR A 498 32.37 2.60 33.52
C TYR A 498 31.10 3.42 33.35
N ILE A 499 30.82 3.77 32.10
CA ILE A 499 29.58 4.40 31.65
C ILE A 499 28.78 3.34 30.90
N THR A 500 27.51 3.21 31.21
CA THR A 500 26.60 2.35 30.45
C THR A 500 25.78 3.15 29.47
N ILE A 501 25.68 2.65 28.26
CA ILE A 501 24.92 3.26 27.18
C ILE A 501 24.00 2.20 26.60
N ALA A 502 22.75 2.59 26.39
CA ALA A 502 21.75 1.75 25.75
C ALA A 502 20.97 2.57 24.73
N ASP A 503 20.46 1.87 23.73
CA ASP A 503 19.50 2.42 22.80
C ASP A 503 18.14 2.55 23.50
N THR A 504 17.44 3.65 23.26
CA THR A 504 16.16 3.95 23.91
C THR A 504 15.05 3.13 23.27
N ILE A 505 14.26 2.41 24.07
CA ILE A 505 13.09 1.67 23.58
C ILE A 505 11.99 2.66 23.18
N LYS A 506 11.35 2.46 22.02
CA LYS A 506 10.22 3.31 21.59
C LYS A 506 9.02 3.19 22.53
N GLU A 507 8.34 4.30 22.79
CA GLU A 507 7.21 4.36 23.73
C GLU A 507 6.08 3.35 23.40
N ASP A 508 5.83 3.09 22.12
CA ASP A 508 4.77 2.19 21.65
C ASP A 508 5.24 0.74 21.40
N ALA A 509 6.51 0.43 21.68
CA ALA A 509 7.10 -0.89 21.45
C ALA A 509 6.42 -1.98 22.31
N GLN A 510 6.17 -1.73 23.59
CA GLN A 510 5.57 -2.73 24.48
C GLN A 510 4.10 -2.98 24.13
N ASP A 511 3.35 -1.91 23.82
CA ASP A 511 1.97 -2.02 23.35
C ASP A 511 1.87 -2.78 22.02
N THR A 512 2.86 -2.64 21.15
CA THR A 512 2.96 -3.39 19.89
C THR A 512 2.99 -4.89 20.14
N ILE A 513 3.86 -5.36 21.04
CA ILE A 513 3.97 -6.78 21.38
C ILE A 513 2.66 -7.30 22.00
N ASN A 514 2.08 -6.54 22.92
CA ASN A 514 0.79 -6.87 23.54
C ASN A 514 -0.33 -7.04 22.49
N GLN A 515 -0.35 -6.19 21.46
CA GLN A 515 -1.33 -6.27 20.37
C GLN A 515 -1.05 -7.46 19.43
N LEU A 516 0.22 -7.77 19.13
CA LEU A 516 0.59 -8.94 18.36
C LEU A 516 0.13 -10.24 19.05
N HIS A 517 0.34 -10.35 20.36
CA HIS A 517 -0.14 -11.48 21.15
C HIS A 517 -1.67 -11.59 21.16
N LYS A 518 -2.41 -10.47 21.27
CA LYS A 518 -3.89 -10.46 21.12
C LYS A 518 -4.34 -10.96 19.75
N LEU A 519 -3.53 -10.78 18.72
CA LEU A 519 -3.79 -11.28 17.36
C LEU A 519 -3.32 -12.73 17.15
N ASN A 520 -2.81 -13.39 18.20
CA ASN A 520 -2.16 -14.72 18.16
C ASN A 520 -0.97 -14.77 17.19
N VAL A 521 -0.17 -13.70 17.15
CA VAL A 521 1.05 -13.59 16.34
C VAL A 521 2.24 -13.61 17.30
N LYS A 522 3.21 -14.48 17.03
CA LYS A 522 4.45 -14.60 17.81
C LYS A 522 5.41 -13.47 17.42
N ALA A 523 6.10 -12.93 18.40
CA ALA A 523 7.13 -11.91 18.24
C ALA A 523 8.52 -12.56 18.33
N THR A 524 9.39 -12.29 17.36
CA THR A 524 10.80 -12.68 17.40
C THR A 524 11.68 -11.47 17.17
N MET A 525 12.73 -11.28 17.97
CA MET A 525 13.72 -10.23 17.80
C MET A 525 15.05 -10.80 17.30
N LEU A 526 15.62 -10.19 16.26
CA LEU A 526 16.95 -10.48 15.74
C LEU A 526 17.80 -9.21 15.83
N SER A 527 19.07 -9.34 16.25
CA SER A 527 19.98 -8.20 16.27
C SER A 527 21.44 -8.64 16.19
N GLY A 528 22.30 -7.74 15.70
CA GLY A 528 23.75 -7.89 15.78
C GLY A 528 24.33 -7.48 17.15
N ASP A 529 23.53 -6.85 18.01
CA ASP A 529 23.93 -6.47 19.36
C ASP A 529 24.19 -7.69 20.25
N LYS A 530 24.94 -7.49 21.35
CA LYS A 530 25.23 -8.54 22.33
C LYS A 530 23.95 -9.25 22.80
N SER A 531 24.00 -10.58 22.86
CA SER A 531 22.88 -11.42 23.31
C SER A 531 22.31 -11.03 24.68
N THR A 532 23.13 -10.49 25.59
CA THR A 532 22.68 -10.02 26.90
C THR A 532 21.75 -8.80 26.78
N VAL A 533 22.11 -7.82 25.96
CA VAL A 533 21.30 -6.62 25.66
C VAL A 533 19.99 -7.04 25.01
N VAL A 534 20.06 -7.89 23.98
CA VAL A 534 18.89 -8.31 23.20
C VAL A 534 17.89 -9.08 24.07
N LYS A 535 18.36 -9.98 24.94
CA LYS A 535 17.51 -10.70 25.90
C LYS A 535 16.85 -9.77 26.90
N TYR A 536 17.59 -8.80 27.44
CA TYR A 536 17.03 -7.84 28.38
C TYR A 536 15.91 -7.00 27.75
N VAL A 537 16.13 -6.46 26.54
CA VAL A 537 15.10 -5.71 25.81
C VAL A 537 13.90 -6.60 25.50
N ALA A 538 14.12 -7.84 25.09
CA ALA A 538 13.04 -8.80 24.84
C ALA A 538 12.21 -9.12 26.07
N GLU A 539 12.84 -9.30 27.25
CA GLU A 539 12.13 -9.53 28.52
C GLU A 539 11.31 -8.31 28.94
N GLN A 540 11.85 -7.10 28.80
CA GLN A 540 11.12 -5.86 29.07
C GLN A 540 9.89 -5.71 28.18
N LEU A 541 10.01 -6.04 26.89
CA LEU A 541 8.94 -5.92 25.91
C LEU A 541 7.98 -7.12 25.87
N GLY A 542 8.33 -8.25 26.48
CA GLY A 542 7.56 -9.49 26.44
C GLY A 542 7.67 -10.27 25.12
N ILE A 543 8.81 -10.20 24.43
CA ILE A 543 9.03 -10.87 23.14
C ILE A 543 9.30 -12.37 23.33
N ASP A 544 8.67 -13.22 22.51
CA ASP A 544 8.70 -14.69 22.68
C ASP A 544 10.08 -15.31 22.44
N ASN A 545 10.81 -14.82 21.43
CA ASN A 545 12.13 -15.32 21.07
C ASN A 545 13.08 -14.18 20.71
N ALA A 546 14.32 -14.23 21.19
CA ALA A 546 15.29 -13.15 20.97
C ALA A 546 16.70 -13.72 20.74
N PHE A 547 17.37 -13.25 19.69
CA PHE A 547 18.70 -13.70 19.27
C PHE A 547 19.60 -12.50 18.99
N GLY A 548 20.70 -12.40 19.75
CA GLY A 548 21.76 -11.42 19.54
C GLY A 548 23.02 -12.05 18.95
N ASP A 549 24.06 -11.23 18.79
CA ASP A 549 25.35 -11.56 18.20
C ASP A 549 25.24 -12.12 16.76
N LEU A 550 24.21 -11.71 16.01
CA LEU A 550 23.95 -12.21 14.66
C LEU A 550 24.65 -11.40 13.58
N LEU A 551 25.28 -12.09 12.63
CA LEU A 551 25.67 -11.51 11.34
C LEU A 551 24.46 -11.48 10.38
N PRO A 552 24.51 -10.70 9.27
CA PRO A 552 23.42 -10.67 8.29
C PRO A 552 23.03 -12.05 7.75
N GLU A 553 24.02 -12.94 7.53
CA GLU A 553 23.77 -14.32 7.10
C GLU A 553 23.05 -15.16 8.16
N ASP A 554 23.35 -14.92 9.44
CA ASP A 554 22.70 -15.62 10.56
C ASP A 554 21.24 -15.22 10.70
N LYS A 555 20.92 -13.93 10.47
CA LYS A 555 19.52 -13.46 10.41
C LYS A 555 18.75 -14.21 9.33
N VAL A 556 19.33 -14.36 8.13
CA VAL A 556 18.72 -15.11 7.02
C VAL A 556 18.48 -16.57 7.41
N ASN A 557 19.48 -17.23 8.01
CA ASN A 557 19.35 -18.63 8.44
C ASN A 557 18.24 -18.79 9.49
N ARG A 558 18.12 -17.85 10.44
CA ARG A 558 17.08 -17.90 11.46
C ARG A 558 15.67 -17.77 10.87
N VAL A 559 15.48 -16.88 9.89
CA VAL A 559 14.22 -16.76 9.17
C VAL A 559 13.91 -18.03 8.37
N LYS A 560 14.91 -18.67 7.73
CA LYS A 560 14.71 -19.97 7.06
C LYS A 560 14.23 -21.05 8.03
N GLU A 561 14.77 -21.10 9.25
CA GLU A 561 14.36 -22.07 10.26
C GLU A 561 12.91 -21.87 10.72
N ILE A 562 12.45 -20.62 10.83
CA ILE A 562 11.04 -20.32 11.14
C ILE A 562 10.15 -20.76 9.96
N LYS A 563 10.52 -20.39 8.73
CA LYS A 563 9.77 -20.80 7.52
C LYS A 563 9.75 -22.31 7.31
N ALA A 564 10.80 -23.03 7.73
CA ALA A 564 10.86 -24.49 7.66
C ALA A 564 9.80 -25.19 8.54
N LYS A 565 9.23 -24.48 9.52
CA LYS A 565 8.10 -24.97 10.33
C LYS A 565 6.74 -24.77 9.64
N ASN A 566 6.71 -24.34 8.37
CA ASN A 566 5.52 -23.90 7.64
C ASN A 566 4.80 -22.72 8.30
N GLU A 567 5.52 -21.92 9.07
CA GLU A 567 4.98 -20.69 9.64
C GLU A 567 5.20 -19.51 8.69
N THR A 568 4.19 -18.65 8.56
CA THR A 568 4.24 -17.42 7.75
C THR A 568 4.92 -16.30 8.52
N VAL A 569 5.86 -15.62 7.87
CA VAL A 569 6.78 -14.66 8.50
C VAL A 569 6.69 -13.29 7.87
N ALA A 570 6.39 -12.27 8.69
CA ALA A 570 6.72 -10.88 8.37
C ALA A 570 8.09 -10.54 8.96
N PHE A 571 8.95 -9.90 8.17
CA PHE A 571 10.17 -9.31 8.68
C PHE A 571 10.04 -7.79 8.73
N VAL A 572 10.44 -7.17 9.84
CA VAL A 572 10.39 -5.72 10.05
C VAL A 572 11.80 -5.20 10.29
N GLY A 573 12.23 -4.22 9.50
CA GLY A 573 13.54 -3.59 9.64
C GLY A 573 13.57 -2.18 9.07
N ASP A 574 14.64 -1.45 9.35
CA ASP A 574 14.88 -0.06 8.95
C ASP A 574 15.99 0.07 7.87
N GLY A 575 16.87 -0.93 7.76
CA GLY A 575 18.13 -0.81 7.02
C GLY A 575 18.27 -1.62 5.72
N VAL A 576 19.19 -1.16 4.87
CA VAL A 576 19.69 -1.86 3.67
C VAL A 576 20.35 -3.21 4.03
N ASN A 577 20.90 -3.31 5.24
CA ASN A 577 21.56 -4.51 5.75
C ASN A 577 20.59 -5.69 5.92
N ASP A 578 19.29 -5.43 6.03
CA ASP A 578 18.27 -6.46 6.21
C ASP A 578 17.55 -6.81 4.90
N ALA A 579 17.90 -6.19 3.77
CA ALA A 579 17.31 -6.48 2.46
C ALA A 579 17.29 -7.98 2.09
N PRO A 580 18.34 -8.79 2.39
CA PRO A 580 18.29 -10.23 2.14
C PRO A 580 17.22 -10.97 2.99
N VAL A 581 16.96 -10.49 4.20
CA VAL A 581 15.99 -11.08 5.13
C VAL A 581 14.57 -10.67 4.75
N VAL A 582 14.38 -9.38 4.41
CA VAL A 582 13.14 -8.83 3.84
C VAL A 582 12.72 -9.63 2.61
N ALA A 583 13.62 -9.85 1.65
CA ALA A 583 13.33 -10.59 0.42
C ALA A 583 13.00 -12.08 0.65
N LEU A 584 13.47 -12.69 1.74
CA LEU A 584 13.18 -14.08 2.09
C LEU A 584 11.82 -14.24 2.80
N SER A 585 11.39 -13.20 3.51
CA SER A 585 10.14 -13.20 4.28
C SER A 585 8.90 -13.32 3.36
N ASP A 586 7.75 -13.66 3.93
CA ASP A 586 6.50 -13.68 3.15
C ASP A 586 5.94 -12.27 2.94
N VAL A 587 6.26 -11.36 3.88
CA VAL A 587 6.01 -9.92 3.76
C VAL A 587 7.15 -9.16 4.42
N GLY A 588 7.85 -8.34 3.64
CA GLY A 588 8.83 -7.38 4.13
C GLY A 588 8.19 -6.07 4.54
N ILE A 589 8.39 -5.65 5.80
CA ILE A 589 7.91 -4.38 6.34
C ILE A 589 9.12 -3.47 6.59
N ALA A 590 9.12 -2.30 5.96
CA ALA A 590 10.08 -1.25 6.25
C ALA A 590 9.51 -0.28 7.29
N MET A 591 10.29 0.03 8.32
CA MET A 591 10.12 1.22 9.14
C MET A 591 10.74 2.39 8.38
N GLY A 592 9.96 3.41 8.05
CA GLY A 592 10.50 4.60 7.40
C GLY A 592 9.60 5.82 7.49
N GLY A 593 9.70 6.53 8.60
CA GLY A 593 9.58 7.98 8.65
C GLY A 593 10.75 8.62 7.94
N LEU A 594 10.71 8.62 6.61
CA LEU A 594 11.75 9.19 5.75
C LEU A 594 13.05 8.37 5.66
N GLY A 595 12.98 7.05 5.87
CA GLY A 595 14.10 6.13 5.70
C GLY A 595 14.75 6.17 4.30
N SER A 596 15.93 5.55 4.16
CA SER A 596 16.71 5.58 2.91
C SER A 596 15.89 5.03 1.73
N ASP A 597 15.99 5.70 0.57
CA ASP A 597 15.22 5.34 -0.64
C ASP A 597 15.34 3.83 -1.00
N ALA A 598 16.49 3.21 -0.68
CA ALA A 598 16.75 1.79 -0.91
C ALA A 598 15.86 0.84 -0.08
N THR A 599 15.53 1.19 1.16
CA THR A 599 14.67 0.34 2.02
C THR A 599 13.20 0.43 1.56
N ILE A 600 12.76 1.64 1.19
CA ILE A 600 11.42 1.86 0.61
C ILE A 600 11.28 1.11 -0.72
N GLU A 601 12.33 1.05 -1.54
CA GLU A 601 12.31 0.33 -2.82
C GLU A 601 12.23 -1.19 -2.67
N THR A 602 12.78 -1.76 -1.60
CA THR A 602 12.85 -3.22 -1.40
C THR A 602 11.70 -3.81 -0.58
N ALA A 603 11.04 -3.04 0.28
CA ALA A 603 9.98 -3.54 1.16
C ALA A 603 8.62 -3.67 0.47
N ASP A 604 7.79 -4.62 0.94
CA ASP A 604 6.44 -4.86 0.42
C ASP A 604 5.40 -3.93 1.06
N VAL A 605 5.65 -3.59 2.33
CA VAL A 605 4.85 -2.71 3.18
C VAL A 605 5.76 -1.66 3.80
N VAL A 606 5.32 -0.41 3.86
CA VAL A 606 6.09 0.70 4.43
C VAL A 606 5.27 1.39 5.51
N ILE A 607 5.86 1.56 6.69
CA ILE A 607 5.31 2.28 7.83
C ILE A 607 5.91 3.69 7.86
N GLN A 608 5.09 4.71 7.69
CA GLN A 608 5.54 6.08 7.43
C GLN A 608 6.01 6.88 8.66
N ASP A 609 5.72 6.45 9.88
CA ASP A 609 5.99 7.22 11.11
C ASP A 609 6.94 6.51 12.07
N ASP A 610 7.62 5.45 11.61
CA ASP A 610 8.53 4.61 12.40
C ASP A 610 7.92 4.06 13.69
N ARG A 611 6.59 4.00 13.82
CA ARG A 611 5.91 3.50 15.01
C ARG A 611 5.64 1.99 14.90
N PRO A 612 6.23 1.15 15.77
CA PRO A 612 5.96 -0.28 15.78
C PRO A 612 4.48 -0.63 15.93
N SER A 613 3.68 0.22 16.58
CA SER A 613 2.23 0.01 16.78
C SER A 613 1.44 -0.11 15.48
N LYS A 614 2.00 0.36 14.35
CA LYS A 614 1.40 0.20 13.02
C LYS A 614 1.54 -1.22 12.47
N ILE A 615 2.47 -2.04 12.97
CA ILE A 615 2.65 -3.45 12.57
C ILE A 615 1.39 -4.28 12.90
N PRO A 616 0.91 -4.36 14.16
CA PRO A 616 -0.32 -5.07 14.48
C PRO A 616 -1.55 -4.44 13.81
N MET A 617 -1.56 -3.12 13.62
CA MET A 617 -2.62 -2.44 12.86
C MET A 617 -2.69 -2.92 11.40
N ALA A 618 -1.54 -3.02 10.71
CA ALA A 618 -1.45 -3.53 9.34
C ALA A 618 -1.99 -4.97 9.24
N ILE A 619 -1.61 -5.83 10.20
CA ILE A 619 -2.10 -7.21 10.28
C ILE A 619 -3.61 -7.24 10.52
N ASN A 620 -4.13 -6.39 11.41
CA ASN A 620 -5.56 -6.31 11.69
C ASN A 620 -6.36 -5.85 10.46
N ILE A 621 -5.87 -4.83 9.73
CA ILE A 621 -6.48 -4.39 8.46
C ILE A 621 -6.50 -5.53 7.44
N GLY A 622 -5.39 -6.27 7.28
CA GLY A 622 -5.33 -7.47 6.43
C GLY A 622 -6.37 -8.52 6.84
N LYS A 623 -6.47 -8.85 8.13
CA LYS A 623 -7.44 -9.81 8.67
C LYS A 623 -8.90 -9.38 8.44
N GLN A 624 -9.23 -8.11 8.67
CA GLN A 624 -10.59 -7.59 8.40
C GLN A 624 -10.89 -7.56 6.90
N THR A 625 -9.92 -7.20 6.06
CA THR A 625 -10.06 -7.25 4.59
C THR A 625 -10.39 -8.65 4.13
N LYS A 626 -9.61 -9.65 4.56
CA LYS A 626 -9.83 -11.05 4.22
C LYS A 626 -11.18 -11.56 4.72
N LYS A 627 -11.60 -11.16 5.92
CA LYS A 627 -12.92 -11.50 6.47
C LYS A 627 -14.06 -10.97 5.59
N ILE A 628 -14.00 -9.71 5.16
CA ILE A 628 -15.00 -9.10 4.27
C ILE A 628 -15.02 -9.80 2.91
N VAL A 629 -13.85 -10.09 2.36
CA VAL A 629 -13.72 -10.85 1.10
C VAL A 629 -14.38 -12.23 1.22
N TRP A 630 -14.12 -12.98 2.30
CA TRP A 630 -14.77 -14.28 2.52
C TRP A 630 -16.28 -14.20 2.79
N GLN A 631 -16.76 -13.12 3.41
CA GLN A 631 -18.19 -12.87 3.55
C GLN A 631 -18.84 -12.66 2.19
N ASN A 632 -18.22 -11.86 1.31
CA ASN A 632 -18.72 -11.63 -0.05
C ASN A 632 -18.71 -12.91 -0.88
N ILE A 633 -17.64 -13.71 -0.77
CA ILE A 633 -17.54 -15.02 -1.41
C ILE A 633 -18.67 -15.94 -0.95
N SER A 634 -18.86 -16.04 0.36
CA SER A 634 -19.91 -16.89 0.95
C SER A 634 -21.31 -16.42 0.54
N LEU A 635 -21.58 -15.12 0.61
CA LEU A 635 -22.86 -14.53 0.20
C LEU A 635 -23.16 -14.84 -1.27
N ALA A 636 -22.19 -14.62 -2.16
CA ALA A 636 -22.38 -14.84 -3.58
C ALA A 636 -22.63 -16.31 -3.93
N PHE A 637 -21.86 -17.25 -3.36
CA PHE A 637 -22.06 -18.67 -3.62
C PHE A 637 -23.35 -19.21 -3.03
N VAL A 638 -23.75 -18.78 -1.83
CA VAL A 638 -24.99 -19.24 -1.18
C VAL A 638 -26.20 -18.78 -1.97
N VAL A 639 -26.30 -17.49 -2.29
CA VAL A 639 -27.45 -16.97 -3.05
C VAL A 639 -27.48 -17.60 -4.43
N LYS A 640 -26.33 -17.70 -5.10
CA LYS A 640 -26.26 -18.34 -6.42
C LYS A 640 -26.69 -19.81 -6.38
N GLY A 641 -26.25 -20.58 -5.40
CA GLY A 641 -26.67 -21.98 -5.25
C GLY A 641 -28.19 -22.12 -5.13
N ILE A 642 -28.83 -21.25 -4.33
CA ILE A 642 -30.29 -21.24 -4.17
C ILE A 642 -30.98 -20.89 -5.49
N VAL A 643 -30.55 -19.80 -6.14
CA VAL A 643 -31.19 -19.32 -7.38
C VAL A 643 -30.96 -20.31 -8.54
N LEU A 644 -29.80 -20.96 -8.64
CA LEU A 644 -29.54 -22.01 -9.64
C LEU A 644 -30.47 -23.20 -9.48
N VAL A 645 -30.73 -23.65 -8.26
CA VAL A 645 -31.67 -24.75 -7.99
C VAL A 645 -33.09 -24.34 -8.37
N LEU A 646 -33.50 -23.11 -8.05
CA LEU A 646 -34.82 -22.58 -8.43
C LEU A 646 -34.97 -22.43 -9.95
N GLY A 647 -33.93 -21.93 -10.64
CA GLY A 647 -33.91 -21.79 -12.10
C GLY A 647 -33.93 -23.13 -12.82
N ALA A 648 -33.13 -24.10 -12.38
CA ALA A 648 -33.15 -25.46 -12.92
C ALA A 648 -34.51 -26.16 -12.68
N GLY A 649 -35.16 -25.87 -11.55
CA GLY A 649 -36.50 -26.34 -11.23
C GLY A 649 -37.63 -25.63 -12.00
N GLY A 650 -37.32 -24.58 -12.78
CA GLY A 650 -38.31 -23.80 -13.52
C GLY A 650 -39.18 -22.89 -12.66
N LEU A 651 -38.76 -22.58 -11.43
CA LEU A 651 -39.48 -21.70 -10.50
C LEU A 651 -39.02 -20.24 -10.56
N ALA A 652 -37.91 -19.95 -11.25
CA ALA A 652 -37.34 -18.61 -11.40
C ALA A 652 -37.32 -18.19 -12.88
N THR A 653 -37.59 -16.92 -13.12
CA THR A 653 -37.55 -16.27 -14.44
C THR A 653 -36.19 -15.63 -14.73
N MET A 654 -35.90 -15.22 -15.98
CA MET A 654 -34.60 -14.62 -16.32
C MET A 654 -34.36 -13.27 -15.62
N TRP A 655 -35.38 -12.44 -15.45
CA TRP A 655 -35.20 -11.13 -14.83
C TRP A 655 -35.03 -11.24 -13.30
N GLU A 656 -35.73 -12.17 -12.63
CA GLU A 656 -35.51 -12.49 -11.20
C GLU A 656 -34.08 -12.99 -10.95
N ALA A 657 -33.57 -13.82 -11.86
CA ALA A 657 -32.20 -14.31 -11.84
C ALA A 657 -31.16 -13.17 -11.87
N VAL A 658 -31.32 -12.23 -12.81
CA VAL A 658 -30.41 -11.09 -12.92
C VAL A 658 -30.56 -10.14 -11.73
N PHE A 659 -31.79 -9.89 -11.29
CA PHE A 659 -32.04 -9.06 -10.12
C PHE A 659 -31.35 -9.63 -8.88
N ALA A 660 -31.39 -10.94 -8.68
CA ALA A 660 -30.69 -11.60 -7.59
C ALA A 660 -29.17 -11.45 -7.70
N ASP A 661 -28.57 -11.69 -8.87
CA ASP A 661 -27.11 -11.62 -9.05
C ASP A 661 -26.58 -10.17 -8.94
N VAL A 662 -27.25 -9.21 -9.59
CA VAL A 662 -26.92 -7.77 -9.48
C VAL A 662 -27.16 -7.26 -8.06
N GLY A 663 -28.24 -7.69 -7.41
CA GLY A 663 -28.53 -7.35 -6.01
C GLY A 663 -27.43 -7.84 -5.06
N VAL A 664 -26.97 -9.08 -5.24
CA VAL A 664 -25.84 -9.65 -4.50
C VAL A 664 -24.55 -8.89 -4.80
N ALA A 665 -24.29 -8.52 -6.05
CA ALA A 665 -23.13 -7.72 -6.42
C ALA A 665 -23.14 -6.36 -5.70
N LEU A 666 -24.28 -5.66 -5.66
CA LEU A 666 -24.44 -4.40 -4.94
C LEU A 666 -24.23 -4.57 -3.43
N LEU A 667 -24.78 -5.63 -2.82
CA LEU A 667 -24.55 -5.93 -1.40
C LEU A 667 -23.06 -6.20 -1.11
N ALA A 668 -22.40 -6.96 -1.97
CA ALA A 668 -20.97 -7.26 -1.86
C ALA A 668 -20.11 -5.99 -2.01
N ILE A 669 -20.48 -5.08 -2.92
CA ILE A 669 -19.87 -3.76 -3.09
C ILE A 669 -20.03 -2.92 -1.82
N LEU A 670 -21.24 -2.83 -1.27
CA LEU A 670 -21.49 -2.08 -0.04
C LEU A 670 -20.70 -2.64 1.15
N ASN A 671 -20.62 -3.97 1.25
CA ASN A 671 -19.83 -4.64 2.27
C ASN A 671 -18.31 -4.41 2.08
N ALA A 672 -17.83 -4.37 0.83
CA ALA A 672 -16.44 -4.04 0.53
C ALA A 672 -16.10 -2.59 0.92
N VAL A 673 -16.98 -1.62 0.61
CA VAL A 673 -16.77 -0.20 0.96
C VAL A 673 -16.77 0.04 2.47
N ARG A 674 -17.44 -0.81 3.26
CA ARG A 674 -17.47 -0.72 4.73
C ARG A 674 -16.08 -0.63 5.35
N ILE A 675 -15.08 -1.31 4.77
CA ILE A 675 -13.72 -1.34 5.33
C ILE A 675 -13.09 0.06 5.41
N GLN A 676 -13.41 0.93 4.45
CA GLN A 676 -12.89 2.30 4.42
C GLN A 676 -13.46 3.18 5.55
N ARG A 677 -14.54 2.73 6.22
CA ARG A 677 -15.18 3.44 7.34
C ARG A 677 -14.86 2.80 8.70
N MET A 678 -14.13 1.69 8.73
CA MET A 678 -13.73 1.05 9.97
C MET A 678 -12.64 1.86 10.67
N LYS A 679 -12.71 1.92 11.99
CA LYS A 679 -11.64 2.46 12.84
C LYS A 679 -10.77 1.29 13.30
N PHE A 680 -9.47 1.48 13.21
CA PHE A 680 -8.46 0.46 13.51
C PHE A 680 -7.59 0.90 14.67
#